data_AF-A0A350JIK4-F1
#
_entry.id   AF-A0A350JIK4-F1
#
_cell.length_a   1.000
_cell.length_b   1.000
_cell.length_c   1.000
_cell.angle_alpha   90.00
_cell.angle_beta   90.00
_cell.angle_gamma   90.00
#
_symmetry.space_group_name_H-M   'P 1'
#
loop_
_entity.id
_entity.type
_entity.pdbx_description
1 polymer ?
#
loop_
_entity_poly.entity_id
_entity_poly.type
_entity_poly.pdbx_seq_one_letter_code
_entity_poly.pdbx_strand_id
1 'polypeptide(L)'
;MVIKKLLLGTLVCFTLDGLAQTTLPTSFDFATAPATMPTGWTTNSTANYSTGLADLSGGTSRAGKLQSTGHKITINFYDEPGEVSYFLKSYGTASFMGTFRVEESVNGTTWSTLDTYNSNSFDDSWTEYNSTPDPDSRYIRFNLTNKVSGTNVGIDNVEIVQYVGPEQEINAVYESENVPNSSGIQFAEALSSTYEVKLGIENLGTDSTLQLGSITLSGSAMGDYTITSSPSSIPAEDADTITIEFTPTVMGNRPAQISIANNDQNEDPYQINLNGVGGLSASEPGANPGSASTTYLKTWRANGTFDLVTADGYITLMRIGAAVTDIPVDGMSYTLGEGIGNSKVVGVGPNNSFRIRSASAETDYHVSIFAYNGSGTLTNYRTSDPLEDIVSTPVASMDDAQYWNGIDETSSSFVDDLNDLINSHSVRFYSNYDEDMVPGFLARDTGSGQEVITGVYSTENAIYSPPFDWSSTNTNREHTLPASWMPSAGNSGTPEYQDYHHLFPTIATTNSQRSNRPLAEVVNVTNSYGGSKAGTDANGNSVYEPRDSQKGDAARAIMYMMTAYDWARSELQSNGPNQNMNVLLDWHFSDMPSPFERSRNDYIDSLQGNRNPFVDSIHWVCYIDFKTMSYKADPDSTCLALSGVVVEQPTDTTDSTISIGQINSDLIWVLYPNPTSDAVVISGFDSYSYRLMNLLGETIQMGSKLRSEPISVSDLAAGSYFIEIVDGEKTYGFKKLVVIDDI
;
A
#
# COMPACT_ATOMS: atom_id res chain seq x y z
N MET A 1 32.00 35.78 29.38
CA MET A 1 33.40 35.80 28.92
C MET A 1 33.51 34.96 27.66
N VAL A 2 33.28 35.55 26.48
CA VAL A 2 33.73 35.05 25.18
C VAL A 2 33.97 36.28 24.29
N ILE A 3 35.06 36.22 23.53
CA ILE A 3 35.85 37.31 22.99
C ILE A 3 35.27 37.80 21.64
N LYS A 4 34.99 39.10 21.53
CA LYS A 4 34.85 39.80 20.24
C LYS A 4 36.22 39.83 19.55
N LYS A 5 36.42 39.01 18.51
CA LYS A 5 37.52 39.17 17.56
C LYS A 5 37.10 40.18 16.49
N LEU A 6 37.65 41.37 16.61
CA LEU A 6 37.72 42.37 15.54
C LEU A 6 38.69 41.81 14.47
N LEU A 7 38.19 41.42 13.30
CA LEU A 7 39.03 41.19 12.13
C LEU A 7 39.00 42.44 11.26
N LEU A 8 40.10 43.18 11.30
CA LEU A 8 40.41 44.29 10.41
C LEU A 8 40.87 43.68 9.07
N GLY A 9 39.96 43.60 8.10
CA GLY A 9 40.22 43.09 6.75
C GLY A 9 40.05 44.20 5.72
N THR A 10 41.18 44.78 5.31
CA THR A 10 41.45 45.47 4.03
C THR A 10 40.25 46.07 3.27
N LEU A 11 40.03 47.38 3.45
CA LEU A 11 39.18 48.19 2.58
C LEU A 11 39.81 48.27 1.18
N VAL A 12 39.54 47.27 0.33
CA VAL A 12 39.64 47.45 -1.11
C VAL A 12 38.46 48.34 -1.48
N CYS A 13 38.75 49.60 -1.78
CA CYS A 13 37.80 50.52 -2.38
C CYS A 13 37.48 50.00 -3.78
N PHE A 14 36.61 49.00 -3.86
CA PHE A 14 35.79 48.81 -5.05
C PHE A 14 34.88 50.03 -5.09
N THR A 15 35.02 50.83 -6.13
CA THR A 15 33.90 51.63 -6.62
C THR A 15 32.83 50.61 -7.02
N LEU A 16 32.02 50.18 -6.06
CA LEU A 16 30.71 49.62 -6.34
C LEU A 16 29.96 50.78 -7.01
N ASP A 17 29.76 50.67 -8.31
CA ASP A 17 28.64 51.33 -8.97
C ASP A 17 27.39 50.81 -8.23
N GLY A 18 26.98 51.53 -7.17
CA GLY A 18 25.78 51.21 -6.43
C GLY A 18 24.62 51.28 -7.41
N LEU A 19 24.09 50.13 -7.82
CA LEU A 19 22.80 50.08 -8.47
C LEU A 19 21.81 50.67 -7.47
N ALA A 20 21.34 51.89 -7.73
CA ALA A 20 20.40 52.55 -6.83
C ALA A 20 19.17 51.63 -6.68
N GLN A 21 18.83 51.24 -5.45
CA GLN A 21 17.69 50.39 -5.08
C GLN A 21 16.45 51.25 -4.78
N THR A 22 15.25 50.69 -4.99
CA THR A 22 13.96 51.33 -4.63
C THR A 22 13.49 50.92 -3.24
N THR A 23 12.55 51.67 -2.67
CA THR A 23 11.80 51.30 -1.46
C THR A 23 10.41 50.81 -1.86
N LEU A 24 9.81 49.96 -1.04
CA LEU A 24 8.44 49.47 -1.26
C LEU A 24 7.43 50.33 -0.46
N PRO A 25 6.21 50.57 -0.98
CA PRO A 25 5.71 50.13 -2.28
C PRO A 25 6.37 50.89 -3.44
N THR A 26 6.56 50.21 -4.57
CA THR A 26 7.05 50.80 -5.82
C THR A 26 6.13 50.42 -6.97
N SER A 27 5.90 51.34 -7.89
CA SER A 27 5.14 51.05 -9.11
C SER A 27 5.69 51.76 -10.33
N PHE A 28 5.44 51.19 -11.51
CA PHE A 28 5.81 51.79 -12.78
C PHE A 28 4.83 51.42 -13.91
N ASP A 29 4.29 52.46 -14.55
CA ASP A 29 3.26 52.42 -15.61
C ASP A 29 3.81 52.73 -17.01
N PHE A 30 5.12 52.94 -17.14
CA PHE A 30 5.83 53.19 -18.41
C PHE A 30 5.36 54.44 -19.22
N ALA A 31 4.41 55.25 -18.74
CA ALA A 31 3.59 56.15 -19.56
C ALA A 31 4.22 57.51 -19.97
N THR A 32 5.32 57.97 -19.35
CA THR A 32 5.87 59.33 -19.57
C THR A 32 7.17 59.41 -20.38
N ALA A 33 7.33 60.48 -21.18
CA ALA A 33 8.53 60.78 -21.98
C ALA A 33 9.15 62.14 -21.58
N PRO A 34 10.49 62.31 -21.42
CA PRO A 34 11.57 61.34 -21.63
C PRO A 34 12.46 61.02 -20.40
N ALA A 35 13.11 59.86 -20.51
CA ALA A 35 14.46 59.49 -20.04
C ALA A 35 14.61 58.87 -18.63
N THR A 36 14.89 57.56 -18.64
CA THR A 36 15.41 56.68 -17.57
C THR A 36 14.37 55.92 -16.75
N MET A 37 14.67 54.63 -16.49
CA MET A 37 13.91 53.78 -15.58
C MET A 37 13.92 54.39 -14.17
N PRO A 38 12.88 54.15 -13.34
CA PRO A 38 12.90 54.57 -11.94
C PRO A 38 14.14 54.06 -11.21
N THR A 39 14.50 54.72 -10.11
CA THR A 39 15.53 54.21 -9.21
C THR A 39 15.15 52.80 -8.77
N GLY A 40 16.08 51.85 -8.74
CA GLY A 40 15.79 50.44 -8.48
C GLY A 40 15.28 49.65 -9.67
N TRP A 41 15.08 50.26 -10.84
CA TRP A 41 14.60 49.57 -12.04
C TRP A 41 15.67 49.63 -13.13
N THR A 42 15.96 48.48 -13.72
CA THR A 42 16.96 48.33 -14.78
C THR A 42 16.43 47.47 -15.91
N THR A 43 16.96 47.67 -17.11
CA THR A 43 16.72 46.75 -18.23
C THR A 43 18.02 46.56 -18.99
N ASN A 44 18.23 45.35 -19.53
CA ASN A 44 19.38 45.02 -20.37
C ASN A 44 19.11 45.26 -21.87
N SER A 45 18.05 46.01 -22.20
CA SER A 45 17.63 46.23 -23.58
C SER A 45 17.17 47.67 -23.82
N THR A 46 17.04 48.07 -25.09
CA THR A 46 16.41 49.34 -25.47
C THR A 46 14.88 49.33 -25.28
N ALA A 47 14.33 48.36 -24.53
CA ALA A 47 12.92 48.18 -24.21
C ALA A 47 12.26 49.35 -23.46
N ASN A 48 13.03 50.40 -23.18
CA ASN A 48 12.60 51.51 -22.35
C ASN A 48 11.24 52.07 -22.80
N TYR A 49 10.98 52.24 -24.10
CA TYR A 49 9.70 52.82 -24.56
C TYR A 49 9.42 52.47 -26.02
N SER A 50 8.50 51.54 -26.32
CA SER A 50 8.17 51.25 -27.72
C SER A 50 7.22 52.29 -28.32
N THR A 51 7.59 52.88 -29.45
CA THR A 51 6.61 53.51 -30.35
C THR A 51 5.62 52.44 -30.83
N GLY A 52 4.32 52.64 -30.62
CA GLY A 52 3.26 51.82 -31.23
C GLY A 52 2.64 50.72 -30.36
N LEU A 53 3.04 50.56 -29.09
CA LEU A 53 2.30 49.73 -28.12
C LEU A 53 1.53 50.68 -27.19
N ALA A 54 0.20 50.71 -27.32
CA ALA A 54 -0.66 51.47 -26.43
C ALA A 54 -0.67 50.86 -25.02
N ASP A 55 -0.62 51.71 -24.00
CA ASP A 55 -0.79 51.36 -22.58
C ASP A 55 -2.21 50.86 -22.28
N LEU A 56 -2.45 50.48 -21.02
CA LEU A 56 -3.77 50.07 -20.52
C LEU A 56 -4.85 51.15 -20.73
N SER A 57 -4.48 52.43 -20.75
CA SER A 57 -5.41 53.57 -20.89
C SER A 57 -5.82 53.90 -22.34
N GLY A 58 -5.22 53.24 -23.34
CA GLY A 58 -5.62 53.33 -24.76
C GLY A 58 -5.17 54.62 -25.47
N GLY A 59 -4.14 55.30 -24.97
CA GLY A 59 -3.68 56.59 -25.48
C GLY A 59 -2.35 56.57 -26.26
N THR A 60 -1.77 57.77 -26.47
CA THR A 60 -0.43 57.97 -27.07
C THR A 60 0.74 57.60 -26.13
N SER A 61 0.42 57.06 -24.94
CA SER A 61 1.35 56.55 -23.93
C SER A 61 1.98 55.23 -24.40
N ARG A 62 3.10 54.84 -23.77
CA ARG A 62 3.91 53.69 -24.19
C ARG A 62 3.98 52.67 -23.05
N ALA A 63 3.76 51.40 -23.34
CA ALA A 63 4.03 50.32 -22.38
C ALA A 63 5.44 49.73 -22.54
N GLY A 64 5.89 48.97 -21.53
CA GLY A 64 7.12 48.19 -21.57
C GLY A 64 7.05 47.11 -22.65
N LYS A 65 8.15 46.88 -23.39
CA LYS A 65 8.16 45.90 -24.50
C LYS A 65 9.43 45.05 -24.56
N LEU A 66 9.30 43.75 -24.31
CA LEU A 66 10.38 42.77 -24.49
C LEU A 66 10.27 42.10 -25.86
N GLN A 67 11.33 42.21 -26.67
CA GLN A 67 11.29 41.92 -28.11
C GLN A 67 12.47 41.09 -28.63
N SER A 68 13.30 40.55 -27.75
CA SER A 68 14.30 39.53 -28.09
C SER A 68 14.46 38.55 -26.96
N THR A 69 14.91 37.33 -27.28
CA THR A 69 15.33 36.35 -26.27
C THR A 69 16.38 36.97 -25.34
N GLY A 70 16.16 36.85 -24.04
CA GLY A 70 17.00 37.42 -22.99
C GLY A 70 16.72 38.88 -22.63
N HIS A 71 15.74 39.53 -23.25
CA HIS A 71 15.28 40.85 -22.80
C HIS A 71 14.60 40.73 -21.44
N LYS A 72 14.97 41.61 -20.51
CA LYS A 72 14.40 41.64 -19.17
C LYS A 72 14.31 43.04 -18.57
N ILE A 73 13.38 43.20 -17.65
CA ILE A 73 13.31 44.30 -16.68
C ILE A 73 13.63 43.69 -15.32
N THR A 74 14.46 44.36 -14.53
CA THR A 74 14.88 43.92 -13.19
C THR A 74 14.68 45.03 -12.20
N ILE A 75 14.02 44.71 -11.10
CA ILE A 75 13.65 45.61 -10.01
C ILE A 75 14.44 45.15 -8.80
N ASN A 76 15.15 46.05 -8.14
CA ASN A 76 15.92 45.80 -6.93
C ASN A 76 15.51 46.79 -5.83
N PHE A 77 15.18 46.25 -4.66
CA PHE A 77 14.59 46.99 -3.55
C PHE A 77 15.26 46.68 -2.21
N TYR A 78 15.04 47.54 -1.20
CA TYR A 78 15.57 47.36 0.17
C TYR A 78 14.65 46.54 1.07
N ASP A 79 13.35 46.80 0.97
CA ASP A 79 12.31 46.28 1.87
C ASP A 79 11.88 44.86 1.48
N GLU A 80 11.24 44.15 2.40
CA GLU A 80 10.67 42.82 2.15
C GLU A 80 9.47 42.94 1.21
N PRO A 81 9.43 42.21 0.09
CA PRO A 81 8.36 42.34 -0.89
C PRO A 81 7.11 41.57 -0.49
N GLY A 82 5.97 42.23 -0.62
CA GLY A 82 4.65 41.59 -0.59
C GLY A 82 4.23 41.21 -2.01
N GLU A 83 2.92 41.19 -2.25
CA GLU A 83 2.37 40.87 -3.57
C GLU A 83 2.92 41.79 -4.68
N VAL A 84 3.17 41.19 -5.84
CA VAL A 84 3.61 41.86 -7.07
C VAL A 84 2.49 41.74 -8.09
N SER A 85 1.88 42.84 -8.49
CA SER A 85 0.88 42.87 -9.56
C SER A 85 1.47 43.47 -10.84
N TYR A 86 1.04 42.96 -12.00
CA TYR A 86 1.51 43.42 -13.31
C TYR A 86 0.56 43.02 -14.43
N PHE A 87 0.54 43.83 -15.50
CA PHE A 87 -0.25 43.54 -16.69
C PHE A 87 0.62 43.01 -17.82
N LEU A 88 0.17 41.94 -18.48
CA LEU A 88 0.81 41.39 -19.67
C LEU A 88 -0.13 41.43 -20.87
N LYS A 89 0.45 41.56 -22.06
CA LYS A 89 -0.21 41.28 -23.34
C LYS A 89 0.76 40.79 -24.41
N SER A 90 0.23 40.08 -25.39
CA SER A 90 0.91 39.74 -26.63
C SER A 90 0.97 40.97 -27.52
N TYR A 91 2.12 41.20 -28.15
CA TYR A 91 2.29 42.26 -29.13
C TYR A 91 2.94 41.75 -30.43
N GLY A 92 2.26 42.00 -31.55
CA GLY A 92 2.65 41.56 -32.89
C GLY A 92 1.93 40.30 -33.37
N THR A 93 1.29 39.55 -32.47
CA THR A 93 0.43 38.39 -32.74
C THR A 93 -0.77 38.39 -31.82
N ALA A 94 -1.87 37.73 -32.22
CA ALA A 94 -3.10 37.62 -31.42
C ALA A 94 -2.91 36.85 -30.10
N SER A 95 -1.88 36.01 -30.02
CA SER A 95 -1.50 35.32 -28.78
C SER A 95 0.01 35.23 -28.63
N PHE A 96 0.48 35.19 -27.39
CA PHE A 96 1.90 35.11 -27.06
C PHE A 96 2.48 33.75 -27.51
N MET A 97 3.68 33.76 -28.09
CA MET A 97 4.40 32.54 -28.47
C MET A 97 5.85 32.58 -27.94
N GLY A 98 6.24 31.59 -27.16
CA GLY A 98 7.57 31.54 -26.53
C GLY A 98 7.51 31.23 -25.04
N THR A 99 8.50 31.70 -24.29
CA THR A 99 8.60 31.49 -22.84
C THR A 99 9.00 32.79 -22.15
N PHE A 100 8.13 33.28 -21.29
CA PHE A 100 8.33 34.45 -20.43
C PHE A 100 8.28 34.00 -18.97
N ARG A 101 9.15 34.55 -18.13
CA ARG A 101 9.23 34.20 -16.71
C ARG A 101 9.23 35.43 -15.84
N VAL A 102 8.58 35.31 -14.68
CA VAL A 102 8.81 36.19 -13.54
C VAL A 102 9.69 35.43 -12.57
N GLU A 103 10.79 36.04 -12.18
CA GLU A 103 11.84 35.41 -11.39
C GLU A 103 12.24 36.33 -10.25
N GLU A 104 12.61 35.75 -9.11
CA GLU A 104 13.06 36.47 -7.92
C GLU A 104 14.50 36.08 -7.54
N SER A 105 15.13 36.87 -6.69
CA SER A 105 16.45 36.59 -6.14
C SER A 105 16.72 37.36 -4.86
N VAL A 106 17.41 36.73 -3.91
CA VAL A 106 17.96 37.39 -2.71
C VAL A 106 19.18 38.26 -3.04
N ASN A 107 19.99 37.87 -4.03
CA ASN A 107 21.33 38.46 -4.25
C ASN A 107 21.57 38.99 -5.67
N GLY A 108 20.58 38.88 -6.56
CA GLY A 108 20.64 39.32 -7.95
C GLY A 108 21.45 38.42 -8.90
N THR A 109 22.03 37.32 -8.40
CA THR A 109 22.89 36.41 -9.19
C THR A 109 22.27 35.02 -9.38
N THR A 110 21.67 34.45 -8.33
CA THR A 110 20.95 33.17 -8.37
C THR A 110 19.46 33.45 -8.36
N TRP A 111 18.71 32.89 -9.31
CA TRP A 111 17.31 33.24 -9.53
C TRP A 111 16.40 32.02 -9.39
N SER A 112 15.31 32.15 -8.63
CA SER A 112 14.16 31.23 -8.61
C SER A 112 13.06 31.77 -9.53
N THR A 113 12.26 30.87 -10.10
CA THR A 113 11.14 31.25 -10.98
C THR A 113 9.86 31.28 -10.13
N LEU A 114 9.19 32.45 -10.11
CA LEU A 114 7.86 32.62 -9.52
C LEU A 114 6.79 32.12 -10.50
N ASP A 115 6.84 32.60 -11.75
CA ASP A 115 5.86 32.28 -12.78
C ASP A 115 6.51 31.95 -14.12
N THR A 116 5.89 31.02 -14.86
CA THR A 116 6.27 30.70 -16.24
C THR A 116 5.06 30.78 -17.16
N TYR A 117 5.15 31.66 -18.15
CA TYR A 117 4.17 31.83 -19.22
C TYR A 117 4.75 31.24 -20.50
N ASN A 118 4.05 30.27 -21.08
CA ASN A 118 4.44 29.60 -22.33
C ASN A 118 3.59 30.12 -23.49
N SER A 119 3.77 29.53 -24.68
CA SER A 119 2.92 29.83 -25.84
C SER A 119 1.44 29.70 -25.49
N ASN A 120 0.66 30.69 -25.89
CA ASN A 120 -0.77 30.87 -25.63
C ASN A 120 -1.16 31.27 -24.20
N SER A 121 -0.21 31.62 -23.32
CA SER A 121 -0.53 32.00 -21.95
C SER A 121 -1.25 33.35 -21.80
N PHE A 122 -1.14 34.26 -22.76
CA PHE A 122 -1.91 35.52 -22.81
C PHE A 122 -2.10 36.00 -24.25
N ASP A 123 -3.17 36.75 -24.50
CA ASP A 123 -3.57 37.25 -25.82
C ASP A 123 -3.19 38.73 -26.04
N ASP A 124 -3.69 39.36 -27.09
CA ASP A 124 -3.41 40.76 -27.41
C ASP A 124 -4.18 41.79 -26.55
N SER A 125 -4.92 41.32 -25.53
CA SER A 125 -5.56 42.13 -24.49
C SER A 125 -4.68 42.24 -23.24
N TRP A 126 -4.77 43.37 -22.53
CA TRP A 126 -4.11 43.53 -21.24
C TRP A 126 -4.79 42.67 -20.19
N THR A 127 -4.02 41.78 -19.54
CA THR A 127 -4.48 40.91 -18.46
C THR A 127 -3.61 41.11 -17.24
N GLU A 128 -4.23 41.26 -16.06
CA GLU A 128 -3.53 41.39 -14.77
C GLU A 128 -3.10 40.02 -14.24
N TYR A 129 -1.93 39.99 -13.62
CA TYR A 129 -1.35 38.83 -12.95
C TYR A 129 -0.71 39.26 -11.63
N ASN A 130 -0.70 38.33 -10.67
CA ASN A 130 -0.09 38.53 -9.37
C ASN A 130 0.95 37.43 -9.09
N SER A 131 2.04 37.79 -8.41
CA SER A 131 3.04 36.87 -7.86
C SER A 131 3.30 37.21 -6.39
N THR A 132 3.62 36.21 -5.56
CA THR A 132 4.05 36.42 -4.17
C THR A 132 5.50 35.97 -4.01
N PRO A 133 6.47 36.90 -3.99
CA PRO A 133 7.88 36.59 -3.73
C PRO A 133 8.12 36.18 -2.27
N ASP A 134 9.24 35.52 -2.03
CA ASP A 134 9.77 35.28 -0.68
C ASP A 134 10.13 36.62 0.00
N PRO A 135 9.79 36.85 1.28
CA PRO A 135 10.18 38.06 2.02
C PRO A 135 11.69 38.36 1.99
N ASP A 136 12.55 37.34 1.84
CA ASP A 136 14.01 37.49 1.72
C ASP A 136 14.46 37.98 0.33
N SER A 137 13.59 37.95 -0.68
CA SER A 137 13.92 38.44 -2.02
C SER A 137 14.26 39.93 -1.99
N ARG A 138 15.27 40.34 -2.77
CA ARG A 138 15.66 41.75 -2.96
C ARG A 138 15.68 42.17 -4.42
N TYR A 139 15.34 41.23 -5.30
CA TYR A 139 15.30 41.40 -6.74
C TYR A 139 14.13 40.64 -7.33
N ILE A 140 13.44 41.25 -8.29
CA ILE A 140 12.45 40.60 -9.15
C ILE A 140 12.75 40.97 -10.59
N ARG A 141 12.57 40.04 -11.52
CA ARG A 141 12.74 40.32 -12.94
C ARG A 141 11.66 39.67 -13.81
N PHE A 142 11.30 40.40 -14.84
CA PHE A 142 10.41 40.00 -15.91
C PHE A 142 11.26 39.67 -17.14
N ASN A 143 11.35 38.40 -17.52
CA ASN A 143 12.37 37.88 -18.42
C ASN A 143 11.77 37.09 -19.60
N LEU A 144 11.95 37.61 -20.82
CA LEU A 144 11.59 36.89 -22.04
C LEU A 144 12.71 35.88 -22.38
N THR A 145 12.62 34.70 -21.79
CA THR A 145 13.65 33.64 -21.91
C THR A 145 13.71 32.97 -23.26
N ASN A 146 12.61 32.89 -24.01
CA ASN A 146 12.58 32.38 -25.37
C ASN A 146 11.56 33.15 -26.20
N LYS A 147 12.01 33.80 -27.28
CA LYS A 147 11.15 34.55 -28.19
C LYS A 147 10.88 33.76 -29.47
N VAL A 148 9.61 33.60 -29.83
CA VAL A 148 9.20 33.19 -31.19
C VAL A 148 9.13 34.41 -32.12
N SER A 149 9.46 34.23 -33.40
CA SER A 149 9.42 35.32 -34.39
C SER A 149 8.01 35.94 -34.49
N GLY A 150 7.93 37.27 -34.61
CA GLY A 150 6.66 38.01 -34.74
C GLY A 150 5.94 38.37 -33.43
N THR A 151 6.16 37.66 -32.33
CA THR A 151 5.51 37.93 -31.04
C THR A 151 6.44 38.57 -30.01
N ASN A 152 5.91 39.47 -29.19
CA ASN A 152 6.63 40.21 -28.14
C ASN A 152 5.76 40.26 -26.88
N VAL A 153 6.38 40.55 -25.74
CA VAL A 153 5.66 40.73 -24.47
C VAL A 153 5.51 42.22 -24.21
N GLY A 154 4.26 42.67 -24.07
CA GLY A 154 3.91 43.96 -23.47
C GLY A 154 3.80 43.80 -21.96
N ILE A 155 4.35 44.76 -21.22
CA ILE A 155 4.29 44.82 -19.75
C ILE A 155 3.83 46.22 -19.36
N ASP A 156 2.88 46.31 -18.45
CA ASP A 156 2.34 47.57 -17.94
C ASP A 156 1.95 47.48 -16.46
N ASN A 157 1.76 48.63 -15.81
CA ASN A 157 1.29 48.77 -14.43
C ASN A 157 1.90 47.73 -13.46
N VAL A 158 3.22 47.69 -13.38
CA VAL A 158 3.89 46.80 -12.42
C VAL A 158 3.91 47.49 -11.07
N GLU A 159 3.37 46.85 -10.03
CA GLU A 159 3.35 47.31 -8.65
C GLU A 159 3.89 46.22 -7.73
N ILE A 160 4.73 46.62 -6.78
CA ILE A 160 5.23 45.75 -5.71
C ILE A 160 4.87 46.45 -4.41
N VAL A 161 4.04 45.79 -3.59
CA VAL A 161 3.73 46.28 -2.24
C VAL A 161 4.78 45.80 -1.24
N GLN A 162 4.83 46.45 -0.08
CA GLN A 162 5.64 45.96 1.03
C GLN A 162 4.98 44.71 1.64
N TYR A 163 5.80 43.75 2.11
CA TYR A 163 5.30 42.61 2.86
C TYR A 163 4.58 43.09 4.12
N VAL A 164 3.42 42.50 4.39
CA VAL A 164 2.66 42.70 5.63
C VAL A 164 2.57 41.33 6.26
N GLY A 165 3.23 41.13 7.40
CA GLY A 165 3.22 39.86 8.11
C GLY A 165 1.94 39.65 8.91
N PRO A 166 1.75 38.46 9.49
CA PRO A 166 0.62 38.20 10.39
C PRO A 166 0.68 39.15 11.60
N GLU A 167 -0.45 39.77 11.97
CA GLU A 167 -0.50 40.72 13.11
C GLU A 167 -0.10 40.03 14.42
N GLN A 168 -0.89 39.07 14.89
CA GLN A 168 -0.56 38.18 16.01
C GLN A 168 -1.01 36.77 15.62
N GLU A 169 -0.20 35.76 15.93
CA GLU A 169 -0.48 34.35 15.61
C GLU A 169 -0.07 33.51 16.81
N ILE A 170 -1.03 32.90 17.53
CA ILE A 170 -0.73 32.14 18.75
C ILE A 170 -0.31 30.71 18.43
N ASN A 171 0.78 30.25 19.06
CA ASN A 171 1.13 28.83 19.07
C ASN A 171 1.35 28.37 20.51
N ALA A 172 0.99 27.11 20.80
CA ALA A 172 1.26 26.49 22.09
C ALA A 172 2.28 25.34 21.93
N VAL A 173 3.15 25.19 22.92
CA VAL A 173 4.22 24.20 22.93
C VAL A 173 4.23 23.46 24.26
N TYR A 174 4.30 22.12 24.22
CA TYR A 174 4.47 21.26 25.39
C TYR A 174 5.60 20.27 25.11
N GLU A 175 6.59 20.20 26.02
CA GLU A 175 7.78 19.33 25.86
C GLU A 175 8.50 19.48 24.50
N SER A 176 8.56 20.71 23.99
CA SER A 176 9.17 21.07 22.69
C SER A 176 8.38 20.66 21.43
N GLU A 177 7.16 20.15 21.60
CA GLU A 177 6.26 19.83 20.49
C GLU A 177 5.12 20.86 20.41
N ASN A 178 4.73 21.23 19.18
CA ASN A 178 3.57 22.09 18.96
C ASN A 178 2.29 21.39 19.39
N VAL A 179 1.39 22.14 20.02
CA VAL A 179 0.10 21.70 20.51
C VAL A 179 -0.98 22.49 19.78
N PRO A 180 -1.47 22.01 18.62
CA PRO A 180 -2.47 22.72 17.84
C PRO A 180 -3.73 23.06 18.64
N ASN A 181 -4.45 24.10 18.23
CA ASN A 181 -5.71 24.47 18.85
C ASN A 181 -6.70 23.29 18.85
N SER A 182 -7.39 23.09 19.97
CA SER A 182 -8.31 22.00 20.27
C SER A 182 -7.67 20.59 20.33
N SER A 183 -6.35 20.47 20.27
CA SER A 183 -5.63 19.21 20.51
C SER A 183 -5.46 18.94 22.02
N GLY A 184 -4.72 17.91 22.39
CA GLY A 184 -4.50 17.57 23.79
C GLY A 184 -3.08 17.09 24.09
N ILE A 185 -2.70 17.26 25.35
CA ILE A 185 -1.42 16.82 25.90
C ILE A 185 -1.66 15.76 26.98
N GLN A 186 -0.73 14.83 27.15
CA GLN A 186 -0.83 13.77 28.14
C GLN A 186 0.36 13.80 29.10
N PHE A 187 0.07 13.65 30.38
CA PHE A 187 1.06 13.58 31.46
C PHE A 187 0.47 12.79 32.62
N ALA A 188 1.29 12.39 33.59
CA ALA A 188 0.84 11.62 34.73
C ALA A 188 1.60 12.00 36.00
N GLU A 189 0.95 11.80 37.14
CA GLU A 189 1.58 11.97 38.44
C GLU A 189 1.00 10.99 39.45
N ALA A 190 1.83 10.61 40.44
CA ALA A 190 1.40 9.84 41.60
C ALA A 190 0.33 10.60 42.39
N LEU A 191 -0.54 9.85 43.08
CA LEU A 191 -1.62 10.46 43.86
C LEU A 191 -1.06 11.36 44.96
N SER A 192 -1.67 12.53 45.11
CA SER A 192 -1.28 13.58 46.07
C SER A 192 0.12 14.18 45.86
N SER A 193 0.80 13.85 44.76
CA SER A 193 1.99 14.55 44.29
C SER A 193 1.60 15.62 43.26
N THR A 194 2.45 16.62 43.06
CA THR A 194 2.21 17.73 42.14
C THR A 194 3.18 17.67 40.97
N TYR A 195 2.63 17.67 39.76
CA TYR A 195 3.36 17.82 38.51
C TYR A 195 3.14 19.22 37.94
N GLU A 196 4.22 19.90 37.51
CA GLU A 196 4.15 21.20 36.84
C GLU A 196 4.05 21.01 35.33
N VAL A 197 2.86 21.28 34.78
CA VAL A 197 2.65 21.37 33.33
C VAL A 197 3.07 22.77 32.88
N LYS A 198 4.06 22.84 31.98
CA LYS A 198 4.56 24.09 31.40
C LYS A 198 4.15 24.17 29.94
N LEU A 199 3.25 25.09 29.63
CA LEU A 199 2.82 25.40 28.28
C LEU A 199 3.56 26.64 27.80
N GLY A 200 4.48 26.46 26.86
CA GLY A 200 5.04 27.59 26.10
C GLY A 200 3.94 28.17 25.22
N ILE A 201 3.75 29.47 25.26
CA ILE A 201 2.88 30.21 24.37
C ILE A 201 3.77 31.13 23.55
N GLU A 202 3.69 31.02 22.24
CA GLU A 202 4.49 31.75 21.28
C GLU A 202 3.59 32.70 20.49
N ASN A 203 4.12 33.87 20.14
CA ASN A 203 3.51 34.74 19.14
C ASN A 203 4.35 34.66 17.86
N LEU A 204 3.86 33.93 16.88
CA LEU A 204 4.47 33.80 15.56
C LEU A 204 4.13 34.99 14.64
N GLY A 205 3.30 35.93 15.12
CA GLY A 205 3.04 37.20 14.46
C GLY A 205 4.25 38.13 14.48
N THR A 206 4.41 38.92 13.42
CA THR A 206 5.55 39.84 13.25
C THR A 206 5.20 41.29 13.57
N ASP A 207 3.92 41.66 13.54
CA ASP A 207 3.52 43.07 13.53
C ASP A 207 2.91 43.56 14.86
N SER A 208 2.22 42.70 15.60
CA SER A 208 1.47 43.05 16.81
C SER A 208 1.77 42.13 17.99
N THR A 209 1.54 42.67 19.20
CA THR A 209 1.66 41.92 20.45
C THR A 209 0.42 41.04 20.65
N LEU A 210 0.61 39.75 20.84
CA LEU A 210 -0.42 38.83 21.29
C LEU A 210 -0.84 39.20 22.72
N GLN A 211 -2.10 39.56 22.92
CA GLN A 211 -2.70 39.88 24.22
C GLN A 211 -3.46 38.65 24.71
N LEU A 212 -3.18 38.22 25.95
CA LEU A 212 -3.94 37.14 26.59
C LEU A 212 -5.02 37.73 27.50
N GLY A 213 -6.23 37.22 27.35
CA GLY A 213 -7.40 37.53 28.14
C GLY A 213 -7.59 36.58 29.32
N SER A 214 -8.85 36.27 29.63
CA SER A 214 -9.20 35.33 30.70
C SER A 214 -8.76 33.91 30.33
N ILE A 215 -8.02 33.27 31.24
CA ILE A 215 -7.61 31.87 31.12
C ILE A 215 -8.46 31.05 32.09
N THR A 216 -9.17 30.05 31.58
CA THR A 216 -10.12 29.27 32.36
C THR A 216 -9.88 27.77 32.22
N LEU A 217 -10.20 27.04 33.29
CA LEU A 217 -10.21 25.58 33.30
C LEU A 217 -11.66 25.08 33.30
N SER A 218 -11.90 24.01 32.56
CA SER A 218 -13.17 23.29 32.55
C SER A 218 -12.94 21.77 32.49
N GLY A 219 -14.02 20.99 32.61
CA GLY A 219 -13.94 19.52 32.56
C GLY A 219 -14.22 18.85 33.91
N SER A 220 -14.41 17.53 33.88
CA SER A 220 -14.87 16.75 35.04
C SER A 220 -13.81 16.63 36.15
N ALA A 221 -12.52 16.76 35.82
CA ALA A 221 -11.42 16.70 36.76
C ALA A 221 -10.72 18.06 36.95
N MET A 222 -11.35 19.18 36.56
CA MET A 222 -10.74 20.51 36.65
C MET A 222 -10.24 20.88 38.05
N GLY A 223 -10.81 20.27 39.11
CA GLY A 223 -10.40 20.48 40.49
C GLY A 223 -9.01 19.95 40.86
N ASP A 224 -8.39 19.11 40.02
CA ASP A 224 -6.99 18.67 40.21
C ASP A 224 -5.98 19.63 39.57
N TYR A 225 -6.46 20.67 38.87
CA TYR A 225 -5.64 21.60 38.11
C TYR A 225 -5.70 22.99 38.71
N THR A 226 -4.56 23.65 38.83
CA THR A 226 -4.47 25.04 39.27
C THR A 226 -3.51 25.82 38.37
N ILE A 227 -3.99 26.90 37.75
CA ILE A 227 -3.12 27.81 37.00
C ILE A 227 -2.33 28.64 38.03
N THR A 228 -1.00 28.53 38.02
CA THR A 228 -0.12 29.21 38.98
C THR A 228 0.53 30.46 38.43
N SER A 229 0.78 30.51 37.11
CA SER A 229 1.29 31.70 36.42
C SER A 229 0.83 31.76 34.96
N SER A 230 0.64 32.96 34.44
CA SER A 230 0.39 33.21 33.01
C SER A 230 0.86 34.60 32.59
N PRO A 231 1.38 34.77 31.37
CA PRO A 231 1.63 36.10 30.80
C PRO A 231 0.32 36.82 30.48
N SER A 232 0.35 38.16 30.45
CA SER A 232 -0.77 38.97 29.95
C SER A 232 -0.61 39.35 28.48
N SER A 233 0.60 39.29 27.95
CA SER A 233 0.92 39.68 26.59
C SER A 233 2.28 39.13 26.17
N ILE A 234 2.44 38.83 24.89
CA ILE A 234 3.66 38.27 24.30
C ILE A 234 4.01 39.13 23.07
N PRO A 235 5.18 39.80 23.03
CA PRO A 235 5.62 40.57 21.87
C PRO A 235 5.64 39.74 20.58
N ALA A 236 5.67 40.42 19.42
CA ALA A 236 5.90 39.76 18.14
C ALA A 236 7.20 38.94 18.17
N GLU A 237 7.15 37.75 17.58
CA GLU A 237 8.26 36.79 17.49
C GLU A 237 8.87 36.34 18.84
N ASP A 238 8.11 36.46 19.94
CA ASP A 238 8.56 36.12 21.29
C ASP A 238 7.70 35.00 21.91
N ALA A 239 8.11 34.49 23.07
CA ALA A 239 7.43 33.43 23.78
C ALA A 239 7.46 33.61 25.31
N ASP A 240 6.41 33.13 25.99
CA ASP A 240 6.35 33.07 27.46
C ASP A 240 5.57 31.81 27.90
N THR A 241 5.43 31.55 29.20
CA THR A 241 4.92 30.26 29.72
C THR A 241 3.71 30.41 30.63
N ILE A 242 2.68 29.61 30.37
CA ILE A 242 1.60 29.31 31.34
C ILE A 242 2.03 28.10 32.17
N THR A 243 2.00 28.23 33.50
CA THR A 243 2.29 27.11 34.42
C THR A 243 1.00 26.65 35.09
N ILE A 244 0.76 25.33 35.04
CA ILE A 244 -0.39 24.67 35.64
C ILE A 244 0.12 23.58 36.57
N GLU A 245 -0.32 23.58 37.82
CA GLU A 245 -0.09 22.47 38.75
C GLU A 245 -1.18 21.41 38.57
N PHE A 246 -0.77 20.16 38.40
CA PHE A 246 -1.64 18.98 38.40
C PHE A 246 -1.39 18.15 39.66
N THR A 247 -2.40 18.03 40.53
CA THR A 247 -2.31 17.26 41.79
C THR A 247 -3.48 16.28 41.90
N PRO A 248 -3.36 15.06 41.33
CA PRO A 248 -4.46 14.10 41.29
C PRO A 248 -4.71 13.46 42.66
N THR A 249 -5.99 13.39 43.07
CA THR A 249 -6.41 12.68 44.30
C THR A 249 -7.06 11.32 44.02
N VAL A 250 -7.36 11.02 42.76
CA VAL A 250 -8.04 9.79 42.31
C VAL A 250 -7.23 9.19 41.17
N MET A 251 -7.19 7.85 41.12
CA MET A 251 -6.49 7.09 40.08
C MET A 251 -7.22 7.17 38.72
N GLY A 252 -6.48 7.06 37.62
CA GLY A 252 -7.00 7.01 36.26
C GLY A 252 -7.00 8.37 35.54
N ASN A 253 -7.68 8.44 34.39
CA ASN A 253 -7.78 9.67 33.60
C ASN A 253 -8.46 10.79 34.39
N ARG A 254 -7.85 11.99 34.35
CA ARG A 254 -8.29 13.22 35.00
C ARG A 254 -8.48 14.30 33.93
N PRO A 255 -9.46 14.20 33.02
CA PRO A 255 -9.58 15.12 31.90
C PRO A 255 -10.00 16.53 32.35
N ALA A 256 -9.32 17.52 31.82
CA ALA A 256 -9.70 18.94 31.88
C ALA A 256 -9.40 19.62 30.54
N GLN A 257 -9.82 20.87 30.38
CA GLN A 257 -9.47 21.71 29.24
C GLN A 257 -9.09 23.09 29.74
N ILE A 258 -7.99 23.63 29.23
CA ILE A 258 -7.64 25.04 29.38
C ILE A 258 -8.13 25.82 28.15
N SER A 259 -8.77 26.97 28.39
CA SER A 259 -9.21 27.90 27.36
C SER A 259 -8.54 29.25 27.61
N ILE A 260 -7.78 29.72 26.62
CA ILE A 260 -6.94 30.91 26.66
C ILE A 260 -7.55 31.93 25.71
N ALA A 261 -8.32 32.88 26.25
CA ALA A 261 -8.80 34.01 25.44
C ALA A 261 -7.60 34.83 24.96
N ASN A 262 -7.63 35.31 23.72
CA ASN A 262 -6.54 36.06 23.11
C ASN A 262 -7.06 37.01 21.98
N ASN A 263 -6.18 37.77 21.34
CA ASN A 263 -6.53 38.67 20.23
C ASN A 263 -6.16 38.16 18.83
N ASP A 264 -5.70 36.92 18.70
CA ASP A 264 -5.62 36.22 17.42
C ASP A 264 -7.05 35.87 16.97
N GLN A 265 -7.51 36.48 15.88
CA GLN A 265 -8.91 36.45 15.49
C GLN A 265 -9.38 35.08 15.00
N ASN A 266 -8.47 34.24 14.48
CA ASN A 266 -8.78 32.91 13.99
C ASN A 266 -8.63 31.83 15.06
N GLU A 267 -7.96 32.13 16.17
CA GLU A 267 -7.65 31.16 17.22
C GLU A 267 -8.05 31.63 18.63
N ASP A 268 -9.01 32.56 18.74
CA ASP A 268 -9.62 32.98 20.00
C ASP A 268 -10.96 32.25 20.30
N PRO A 269 -11.10 31.54 21.43
CA PRO A 269 -10.03 31.20 22.39
C PRO A 269 -9.18 30.04 21.90
N TYR A 270 -7.91 30.01 22.35
CA TYR A 270 -7.03 28.86 22.13
C TYR A 270 -7.32 27.80 23.18
N GLN A 271 -7.67 26.59 22.75
CA GLN A 271 -8.14 25.52 23.63
C GLN A 271 -7.18 24.33 23.60
N ILE A 272 -6.81 23.82 24.78
CA ILE A 272 -5.95 22.63 24.90
C ILE A 272 -6.59 21.66 25.90
N ASN A 273 -6.76 20.41 25.47
CA ASN A 273 -7.23 19.34 26.34
C ASN A 273 -6.07 18.83 27.23
N LEU A 274 -6.28 18.83 28.53
CA LEU A 274 -5.34 18.36 29.54
C LEU A 274 -5.71 16.91 29.91
N ASN A 275 -4.98 15.94 29.36
CA ASN A 275 -5.21 14.51 29.57
C ASN A 275 -4.30 13.99 30.71
N GLY A 276 -4.42 14.57 31.90
CA GLY A 276 -3.68 14.13 33.07
C GLY A 276 -4.11 12.74 33.56
N VAL A 277 -3.17 11.97 34.10
CA VAL A 277 -3.42 10.63 34.65
C VAL A 277 -2.96 10.56 36.10
N GLY A 278 -3.88 10.25 37.02
CA GLY A 278 -3.58 10.03 38.43
C GLY A 278 -3.14 8.59 38.70
N GLY A 279 -2.03 8.41 39.43
CA GLY A 279 -1.59 7.07 39.83
C GLY A 279 -0.85 6.28 38.75
N LEU A 280 -0.30 6.96 37.73
CA LEU A 280 0.60 6.42 36.70
C LEU A 280 0.01 5.33 35.77
N SER A 281 -1.31 5.16 35.76
CA SER A 281 -2.02 4.30 34.81
C SER A 281 -3.36 4.92 34.46
N ALA A 282 -3.72 4.90 33.17
CA ALA A 282 -5.02 5.38 32.71
C ALA A 282 -6.16 4.57 33.35
N SER A 283 -7.38 5.10 33.32
CA SER A 283 -8.56 4.37 33.75
C SER A 283 -8.80 3.19 32.81
N GLU A 284 -8.97 1.98 33.32
CA GLU A 284 -9.35 0.83 32.49
C GLU A 284 -10.69 1.13 31.77
N PRO A 285 -10.83 0.80 30.47
CA PRO A 285 -12.11 0.89 29.78
C PRO A 285 -13.22 0.09 30.47
N GLY A 286 -14.45 0.60 30.44
CA GLY A 286 -15.60 -0.02 31.11
C GLY A 286 -16.11 -1.30 30.44
N ALA A 287 -15.81 -1.51 29.16
CA ALA A 287 -16.20 -2.67 28.37
C ALA A 287 -15.22 -2.90 27.20
N ASN A 288 -15.16 -4.13 26.70
CA ASN A 288 -14.63 -4.43 25.36
C ASN A 288 -15.79 -4.36 24.35
N PRO A 289 -15.50 -4.27 23.05
CA PRO A 289 -16.53 -4.44 22.02
C PRO A 289 -17.38 -5.70 22.24
N GLY A 290 -18.65 -5.67 21.85
CA GLY A 290 -19.58 -6.79 22.03
C GLY A 290 -19.78 -7.65 20.78
N SER A 291 -19.41 -7.16 19.60
CA SER A 291 -19.67 -7.81 18.32
C SER A 291 -18.67 -7.37 17.23
N ALA A 292 -18.27 -8.33 16.38
CA ALA A 292 -17.50 -8.05 15.17
C ALA A 292 -18.32 -8.41 13.93
N SER A 293 -17.97 -7.82 12.80
CA SER A 293 -18.47 -8.18 11.49
C SER A 293 -17.35 -8.12 10.46
N THR A 294 -17.32 -9.10 9.56
CA THR A 294 -16.40 -9.16 8.43
C THR A 294 -17.04 -8.48 7.22
N THR A 295 -16.49 -7.34 6.81
CA THR A 295 -17.06 -6.50 5.74
C THR A 295 -16.48 -6.82 4.36
N TYR A 296 -15.19 -7.21 4.31
CA TYR A 296 -14.52 -7.57 3.06
C TYR A 296 -13.81 -8.91 3.24
N LEU A 297 -14.49 -9.96 2.78
CA LEU A 297 -14.02 -11.34 2.86
C LEU A 297 -13.79 -11.89 1.44
N LYS A 298 -12.53 -12.20 1.16
CA LYS A 298 -12.02 -12.86 -0.04
C LYS A 298 -11.01 -13.93 0.40
N THR A 299 -10.62 -14.84 -0.49
CA THR A 299 -9.58 -15.84 -0.17
C THR A 299 -8.21 -15.19 0.09
N TRP A 300 -7.95 -13.97 -0.41
CA TRP A 300 -6.72 -13.19 -0.19
C TRP A 300 -6.90 -11.92 0.66
N ARG A 301 -8.09 -11.68 1.20
CA ARG A 301 -8.38 -10.46 1.97
C ARG A 301 -9.41 -10.72 3.05
N ALA A 302 -9.07 -10.39 4.28
CA ALA A 302 -10.00 -10.43 5.39
C ALA A 302 -9.90 -9.13 6.19
N ASN A 303 -10.96 -8.33 6.13
CA ASN A 303 -11.11 -7.11 6.92
C ASN A 303 -12.34 -7.22 7.82
N GLY A 304 -12.18 -6.78 9.06
CA GLY A 304 -13.26 -6.75 10.04
C GLY A 304 -13.44 -5.37 10.66
N THR A 305 -14.65 -5.14 11.14
CA THR A 305 -15.05 -3.99 11.95
C THR A 305 -15.76 -4.48 13.20
N PHE A 306 -15.72 -3.70 14.28
CA PHE A 306 -16.40 -4.02 15.53
C PHE A 306 -17.12 -2.81 16.10
N ASP A 307 -18.03 -3.04 17.05
CA ASP A 307 -18.77 -1.97 17.72
C ASP A 307 -17.85 -1.14 18.63
N LEU A 308 -18.17 0.16 18.73
CA LEU A 308 -17.42 1.11 19.55
C LEU A 308 -17.88 1.06 21.01
N VAL A 309 -16.92 1.15 21.91
CA VAL A 309 -17.11 1.45 23.34
C VAL A 309 -16.39 2.74 23.70
N THR A 310 -16.60 3.26 24.91
CA THR A 310 -15.84 4.43 25.39
C THR A 310 -14.43 4.01 25.77
N ALA A 311 -13.49 4.22 24.84
CA ALA A 311 -12.07 3.94 25.00
C ALA A 311 -11.22 4.87 24.11
N ASP A 312 -9.94 5.06 24.45
CA ASP A 312 -8.99 5.83 23.63
C ASP A 312 -8.54 5.03 22.39
N GLY A 313 -8.53 3.70 22.49
CA GLY A 313 -8.23 2.84 21.35
C GLY A 313 -8.49 1.36 21.59
N TYR A 314 -8.10 0.56 20.60
CA TYR A 314 -8.30 -0.88 20.56
C TYR A 314 -7.04 -1.57 20.08
N ILE A 315 -6.82 -2.80 20.55
CA ILE A 315 -5.85 -3.74 19.99
C ILE A 315 -6.57 -5.01 19.56
N THR A 316 -6.29 -5.46 18.34
CA THR A 316 -6.80 -6.72 17.78
C THR A 316 -5.65 -7.70 17.61
N LEU A 317 -5.72 -8.80 18.33
CA LEU A 317 -4.79 -9.92 18.23
C LEU A 317 -5.39 -10.98 17.30
N MET A 318 -4.55 -11.64 16.52
CA MET A 318 -4.94 -12.70 15.59
C MET A 318 -4.05 -13.93 15.75
N ARG A 319 -4.66 -15.11 15.65
CA ARG A 319 -3.97 -16.40 15.56
C ARG A 319 -4.65 -17.31 14.54
N ILE A 320 -3.83 -18.02 13.77
CA ILE A 320 -4.30 -18.95 12.73
C ILE A 320 -4.59 -20.33 13.35
N GLY A 321 -5.76 -20.89 13.06
CA GLY A 321 -6.13 -22.28 13.38
C GLY A 321 -6.29 -22.63 14.87
N ALA A 322 -6.17 -21.66 15.77
CA ALA A 322 -6.39 -21.83 17.20
C ALA A 322 -6.83 -20.52 17.85
N ALA A 323 -7.61 -20.63 18.93
CA ALA A 323 -8.03 -19.48 19.72
C ALA A 323 -6.85 -18.65 20.21
N VAL A 324 -7.06 -17.33 20.25
CA VAL A 324 -6.13 -16.38 20.85
C VAL A 324 -6.20 -16.55 22.37
N THR A 325 -5.05 -16.80 22.98
CA THR A 325 -4.92 -16.95 24.44
C THR A 325 -3.99 -15.89 25.04
N ASP A 326 -3.39 -15.07 24.19
CA ASP A 326 -2.43 -14.04 24.57
C ASP A 326 -3.19 -12.78 25.01
N ILE A 327 -2.70 -12.11 26.05
CA ILE A 327 -3.33 -10.93 26.65
C ILE A 327 -2.33 -9.76 26.58
N PRO A 328 -2.74 -8.57 26.12
CA PRO A 328 -1.86 -7.40 26.14
C PRO A 328 -1.53 -6.98 27.58
N VAL A 329 -0.34 -6.41 27.78
CA VAL A 329 0.17 -6.04 29.10
C VAL A 329 0.05 -4.53 29.31
N ASP A 330 -0.50 -4.12 30.45
CA ASP A 330 -0.59 -2.70 30.83
C ASP A 330 0.78 -2.03 30.86
N GLY A 331 0.80 -0.74 30.48
CA GLY A 331 2.01 0.06 30.35
C GLY A 331 2.93 -0.34 29.20
N MET A 332 2.56 -1.34 28.40
CA MET A 332 3.22 -1.65 27.13
C MET A 332 2.43 -1.05 25.97
N SER A 333 3.16 -0.60 24.95
CA SER A 333 2.58 -0.19 23.67
C SER A 333 2.98 -1.20 22.61
N TYR A 334 2.04 -1.51 21.72
CA TYR A 334 2.26 -2.46 20.63
C TYR A 334 2.10 -1.78 19.28
N THR A 335 2.83 -2.29 18.29
CA THR A 335 2.75 -1.83 16.91
C THR A 335 2.04 -2.85 16.02
N LEU A 336 1.46 -2.39 14.92
CA LEU A 336 0.88 -3.28 13.92
C LEU A 336 1.93 -4.30 13.45
N GLY A 337 1.54 -5.57 13.35
CA GLY A 337 2.42 -6.65 12.92
C GLY A 337 3.29 -7.24 14.02
N GLU A 338 3.33 -6.64 15.21
CA GLU A 338 4.08 -7.14 16.36
C GLU A 338 3.50 -8.46 16.89
N GLY A 339 4.37 -9.35 17.38
CA GLY A 339 3.97 -10.61 17.99
C GLY A 339 3.77 -10.47 19.49
N ILE A 340 2.68 -11.02 20.02
CA ILE A 340 2.42 -11.18 21.46
C ILE A 340 2.21 -12.67 21.71
N GLY A 341 3.20 -13.33 22.31
CA GLY A 341 3.16 -14.78 22.48
C GLY A 341 3.03 -15.51 21.14
N ASN A 342 1.91 -16.22 20.93
CA ASN A 342 1.63 -16.92 19.66
C ASN A 342 0.67 -16.15 18.74
N SER A 343 0.27 -14.95 19.14
CA SER A 343 -0.66 -14.10 18.41
C SER A 343 0.08 -12.93 17.76
N LYS A 344 -0.55 -12.32 16.76
CA LYS A 344 -0.04 -11.17 16.02
C LYS A 344 -1.01 -10.01 16.10
N VAL A 345 -0.50 -8.79 16.28
CA VAL A 345 -1.30 -7.56 16.25
C VAL A 345 -1.71 -7.26 14.80
N VAL A 346 -3.02 -7.24 14.53
CA VAL A 346 -3.62 -6.95 13.20
C VAL A 346 -4.49 -5.69 13.18
N GLY A 347 -4.61 -5.03 14.34
CA GLY A 347 -5.24 -3.72 14.51
C GLY A 347 -4.73 -3.09 15.80
N VAL A 348 -4.35 -1.82 15.75
CA VAL A 348 -4.02 -1.03 16.95
C VAL A 348 -4.29 0.45 16.68
N GLY A 349 -4.92 1.13 17.64
CA GLY A 349 -5.22 2.57 17.56
C GLY A 349 -6.69 2.90 17.79
N PRO A 350 -7.12 4.13 17.48
CA PRO A 350 -8.48 4.62 17.79
C PRO A 350 -9.57 4.05 16.87
N ASN A 351 -9.18 3.42 15.76
CA ASN A 351 -10.12 2.94 14.75
C ASN A 351 -10.76 1.59 15.15
N ASN A 352 -12.02 1.40 14.78
CA ASN A 352 -12.78 0.17 15.05
C ASN A 352 -12.67 -0.88 13.94
N SER A 353 -11.51 -0.96 13.28
CA SER A 353 -11.29 -1.89 12.18
C SER A 353 -9.93 -2.57 12.26
N PHE A 354 -9.84 -3.75 11.69
CA PHE A 354 -8.61 -4.52 11.58
C PHE A 354 -8.49 -5.15 10.19
N ARG A 355 -7.26 -5.42 9.75
CA ARG A 355 -6.95 -6.02 8.45
C ARG A 355 -5.99 -7.19 8.63
N ILE A 356 -6.38 -8.35 8.13
CA ILE A 356 -5.52 -9.53 8.04
C ILE A 356 -4.88 -9.52 6.66
N ARG A 357 -3.63 -9.02 6.59
CA ARG A 357 -2.87 -8.99 5.32
C ARG A 357 -2.38 -10.35 4.84
N SER A 358 -2.29 -11.32 5.74
CA SER A 358 -1.86 -12.70 5.44
C SER A 358 -3.06 -13.64 5.22
N ALA A 359 -4.15 -13.13 4.63
CA ALA A 359 -5.33 -13.92 4.34
C ALA A 359 -5.02 -14.94 3.22
N SER A 360 -5.32 -16.21 3.47
CA SER A 360 -5.21 -17.34 2.55
C SER A 360 -6.52 -18.11 2.54
N ALA A 361 -6.84 -18.84 1.47
CA ALA A 361 -8.08 -19.60 1.34
C ALA A 361 -8.22 -20.64 2.46
N GLU A 362 -9.45 -21.05 2.79
CA GLU A 362 -9.69 -22.15 3.77
C GLU A 362 -8.97 -21.98 5.11
N THR A 363 -8.82 -20.74 5.57
CA THR A 363 -8.03 -20.44 6.76
C THR A 363 -8.89 -19.75 7.80
N ASP A 364 -8.90 -20.33 9.00
CA ASP A 364 -9.55 -19.76 10.17
C ASP A 364 -8.58 -18.84 10.91
N TYR A 365 -8.96 -17.56 11.00
CA TYR A 365 -8.27 -16.53 11.76
C TYR A 365 -9.07 -16.22 13.01
N HIS A 366 -8.62 -16.73 14.15
CA HIS A 366 -9.18 -16.38 15.45
C HIS A 366 -8.70 -14.99 15.83
N VAL A 367 -9.60 -14.14 16.29
CA VAL A 367 -9.29 -12.79 16.73
C VAL A 367 -9.77 -12.53 18.15
N SER A 368 -9.00 -11.75 18.91
CA SER A 368 -9.42 -11.17 20.19
C SER A 368 -9.21 -9.67 20.17
N ILE A 369 -10.23 -8.90 20.58
CA ILE A 369 -10.20 -7.44 20.57
C ILE A 369 -10.32 -6.91 22.00
N PHE A 370 -9.36 -6.05 22.37
CA PHE A 370 -9.27 -5.42 23.69
C PHE A 370 -9.32 -3.90 23.52
N ALA A 371 -10.19 -3.23 24.26
CA ALA A 371 -10.19 -1.79 24.40
C ALA A 371 -9.06 -1.36 25.36
N TYR A 372 -8.50 -0.17 25.15
CA TYR A 372 -7.55 0.44 26.07
C TYR A 372 -7.74 1.95 26.20
N ASN A 373 -7.29 2.49 27.34
CA ASN A 373 -7.12 3.92 27.54
C ASN A 373 -5.65 4.25 27.80
N GLY A 374 -5.26 5.50 27.57
CA GLY A 374 -3.90 5.98 27.72
C GLY A 374 -3.01 5.61 26.54
N SER A 375 -1.73 5.96 26.68
CA SER A 375 -0.69 5.72 25.68
C SER A 375 0.65 5.48 26.36
N GLY A 376 1.61 4.91 25.65
CA GLY A 376 2.96 4.67 26.16
C GLY A 376 2.95 3.80 27.42
N THR A 377 3.60 4.29 28.47
CA THR A 377 3.68 3.63 29.79
C THR A 377 2.40 3.77 30.62
N LEU A 378 1.44 4.59 30.17
CA LEU A 378 0.17 4.84 30.87
C LEU A 378 -0.96 3.98 30.33
N THR A 379 -0.74 3.23 29.26
CA THR A 379 -1.75 2.38 28.61
C THR A 379 -2.34 1.38 29.61
N ASN A 380 -3.66 1.25 29.63
CA ASN A 380 -4.40 0.32 30.47
C ASN A 380 -5.43 -0.44 29.61
N TYR A 381 -5.24 -1.74 29.47
CA TYR A 381 -6.05 -2.63 28.65
C TYR A 381 -7.16 -3.26 29.47
N ARG A 382 -8.37 -3.33 28.90
CA ARG A 382 -9.43 -4.16 29.48
C ARG A 382 -9.22 -5.62 29.12
N THR A 383 -8.51 -6.34 29.99
CA THR A 383 -8.09 -7.73 29.72
C THR A 383 -9.16 -8.78 29.99
N SER A 384 -10.19 -8.46 30.77
CA SER A 384 -11.32 -9.34 31.04
C SER A 384 -12.35 -9.33 29.92
N ASP A 385 -12.90 -10.49 29.58
CA ASP A 385 -13.98 -10.66 28.59
C ASP A 385 -13.66 -9.96 27.25
N PRO A 386 -12.56 -10.31 26.56
CA PRO A 386 -12.29 -9.79 25.23
C PRO A 386 -13.38 -10.20 24.25
N LEU A 387 -13.58 -9.40 23.20
CA LEU A 387 -14.38 -9.86 22.06
C LEU A 387 -13.57 -10.92 21.31
N GLU A 388 -14.07 -12.15 21.30
CA GLU A 388 -13.51 -13.27 20.53
C GLU A 388 -14.37 -13.52 19.29
N ASP A 389 -13.74 -13.68 18.14
CA ASP A 389 -14.43 -14.03 16.89
C ASP A 389 -13.53 -14.90 15.99
N ILE A 390 -14.12 -15.55 14.99
CA ILE A 390 -13.41 -16.35 13.99
C ILE A 390 -13.74 -15.79 12.61
N VAL A 391 -12.71 -15.34 11.91
CA VAL A 391 -12.80 -14.94 10.50
C VAL A 391 -12.33 -16.11 9.65
N SER A 392 -13.26 -16.83 9.03
CA SER A 392 -12.96 -17.93 8.10
C SER A 392 -12.95 -17.42 6.67
N THR A 393 -11.82 -17.53 5.98
CA THR A 393 -11.77 -17.25 4.54
C THR A 393 -12.49 -18.35 3.73
N PRO A 394 -13.07 -18.02 2.57
CA PRO A 394 -13.86 -18.98 1.79
C PRO A 394 -13.04 -20.20 1.34
N VAL A 395 -13.77 -21.31 1.12
CA VAL A 395 -13.22 -22.59 0.65
C VAL A 395 -13.05 -22.63 -0.87
N ALA A 396 -14.04 -22.14 -1.60
CA ALA A 396 -14.01 -22.11 -3.06
C ALA A 396 -13.08 -21.00 -3.57
N SER A 397 -12.52 -21.21 -4.76
CA SER A 397 -12.02 -20.11 -5.59
C SER A 397 -13.07 -19.01 -5.66
N MET A 398 -12.59 -17.78 -5.78
CA MET A 398 -13.47 -16.63 -5.99
C MET A 398 -13.78 -16.42 -7.47
N ASP A 399 -13.62 -17.47 -8.27
CA ASP A 399 -13.95 -17.47 -9.69
C ASP A 399 -15.44 -17.15 -9.87
N ASP A 400 -15.74 -16.48 -10.97
CA ASP A 400 -17.11 -16.45 -11.45
C ASP A 400 -17.53 -17.91 -11.69
N ALA A 401 -18.70 -18.33 -11.17
CA ALA A 401 -19.20 -19.69 -11.33
C ALA A 401 -19.34 -20.12 -12.81
N GLN A 402 -19.25 -19.17 -13.74
CA GLN A 402 -19.31 -19.37 -15.18
C GLN A 402 -17.94 -19.32 -15.87
N TYR A 403 -16.85 -19.05 -15.16
CA TYR A 403 -15.53 -18.84 -15.77
C TYR A 403 -15.08 -20.03 -16.61
N TRP A 404 -15.26 -21.25 -16.12
CA TRP A 404 -14.90 -22.50 -16.81
C TRP A 404 -15.99 -23.04 -17.75
N ASN A 405 -17.07 -22.29 -18.00
CA ASN A 405 -18.13 -22.77 -18.89
C ASN A 405 -17.61 -23.02 -20.31
N GLY A 406 -17.91 -24.20 -20.84
CA GLY A 406 -17.48 -24.62 -22.18
C GLY A 406 -16.14 -25.35 -22.21
N ILE A 407 -15.43 -25.44 -21.08
CA ILE A 407 -14.28 -26.33 -20.95
C ILE A 407 -14.79 -27.73 -20.61
N ASP A 408 -14.48 -28.70 -21.47
CA ASP A 408 -14.83 -30.12 -21.33
C ASP A 408 -13.59 -30.97 -21.57
N GLU A 409 -13.04 -31.58 -20.51
CA GLU A 409 -11.83 -32.40 -20.60
C GLU A 409 -12.00 -33.68 -21.43
N THR A 410 -13.23 -34.07 -21.76
CA THR A 410 -13.49 -35.24 -22.62
C THR A 410 -13.50 -34.87 -24.11
N SER A 411 -13.56 -33.58 -24.44
CA SER A 411 -13.60 -33.09 -25.81
C SER A 411 -12.21 -33.07 -26.45
N SER A 412 -12.14 -33.37 -27.75
CA SER A 412 -10.90 -33.21 -28.52
C SER A 412 -10.44 -31.77 -28.65
N SER A 413 -11.34 -30.79 -28.44
CA SER A 413 -11.02 -29.36 -28.43
C SER A 413 -10.52 -28.85 -27.08
N PHE A 414 -10.46 -29.70 -26.03
CA PHE A 414 -10.14 -29.28 -24.67
C PHE A 414 -8.91 -28.37 -24.55
N VAL A 415 -7.80 -28.71 -25.21
CA VAL A 415 -6.55 -27.92 -25.14
C VAL A 415 -6.71 -26.56 -25.80
N ASP A 416 -7.39 -26.51 -26.94
CA ASP A 416 -7.65 -25.27 -27.69
C ASP A 416 -8.64 -24.38 -26.93
N ASP A 417 -9.74 -24.95 -26.43
CA ASP A 417 -10.75 -24.23 -25.65
C ASP A 417 -10.12 -23.65 -24.37
N LEU A 418 -9.23 -24.40 -23.72
CA LEU A 418 -8.51 -23.96 -22.54
C LEU A 418 -7.52 -22.84 -22.86
N ASN A 419 -6.77 -22.95 -23.96
CA ASN A 419 -5.88 -21.90 -24.45
C ASN A 419 -6.66 -20.60 -24.73
N ASP A 420 -7.73 -20.67 -25.51
CA ASP A 420 -8.56 -19.53 -25.90
C ASP A 420 -9.11 -18.78 -24.66
N LEU A 421 -9.54 -19.52 -23.64
CA LEU A 421 -10.07 -18.96 -22.41
C LEU A 421 -8.99 -18.23 -21.60
N ILE A 422 -7.84 -18.88 -21.34
CA ILE A 422 -6.84 -18.35 -20.40
C ILE A 422 -5.83 -17.39 -21.06
N ASN A 423 -5.64 -17.46 -22.38
CA ASN A 423 -4.82 -16.50 -23.12
C ASN A 423 -5.50 -15.14 -23.26
N SER A 424 -6.84 -15.12 -23.27
CA SER A 424 -7.63 -13.89 -23.34
C SER A 424 -7.61 -13.16 -21.98
N HIS A 425 -6.56 -12.37 -21.74
CA HIS A 425 -6.37 -11.65 -20.48
C HIS A 425 -5.90 -10.21 -20.66
N SER A 426 -6.13 -9.41 -19.62
CA SER A 426 -5.64 -8.04 -19.52
C SER A 426 -4.15 -8.05 -19.17
N VAL A 427 -3.33 -7.44 -20.02
CA VAL A 427 -1.90 -7.30 -19.75
C VAL A 427 -1.67 -6.29 -18.61
N ARG A 428 -0.96 -6.72 -17.57
CA ARG A 428 -0.41 -5.86 -16.52
C ARG A 428 1.09 -5.68 -16.77
N PHE A 429 1.59 -4.45 -16.77
CA PHE A 429 3.01 -4.26 -17.08
C PHE A 429 3.92 -4.95 -16.06
N TYR A 430 4.99 -5.59 -16.53
CA TYR A 430 6.00 -6.21 -15.65
C TYR A 430 6.61 -5.20 -14.66
N SER A 431 6.69 -3.93 -15.06
CA SER A 431 7.14 -2.84 -14.20
C SER A 431 6.21 -2.54 -13.03
N ASN A 432 4.93 -2.94 -13.11
CA ASN A 432 3.90 -2.65 -12.11
C ASN A 432 3.71 -3.80 -11.10
N TYR A 433 4.50 -4.89 -11.22
CA TYR A 433 4.30 -6.08 -10.40
C TYR A 433 4.43 -5.77 -8.90
N ASP A 434 5.37 -4.90 -8.51
CA ASP A 434 5.52 -4.46 -7.13
C ASP A 434 4.31 -3.69 -6.63
N GLU A 435 3.84 -2.70 -7.40
CA GLU A 435 2.67 -1.89 -7.03
C GLU A 435 1.40 -2.73 -6.94
N ASP A 436 1.24 -3.71 -7.83
CA ASP A 436 0.06 -4.55 -7.91
C ASP A 436 0.08 -5.69 -6.90
N MET A 437 1.18 -6.44 -6.79
CA MET A 437 1.23 -7.69 -6.02
C MET A 437 1.70 -7.48 -4.58
N VAL A 438 2.63 -6.56 -4.33
CA VAL A 438 3.25 -6.45 -2.99
C VAL A 438 2.27 -5.93 -1.96
N PRO A 439 1.72 -4.70 -2.05
CA PRO A 439 0.82 -4.17 -1.01
C PRO A 439 -0.55 -4.88 -0.98
N GLY A 440 -0.95 -5.46 -2.10
CA GLY A 440 -2.24 -6.10 -2.28
C GLY A 440 -2.32 -7.54 -1.76
N PHE A 441 -1.23 -8.29 -1.86
CA PHE A 441 -1.22 -9.73 -1.62
C PHE A 441 0.01 -10.27 -0.88
N LEU A 442 1.22 -9.87 -1.29
CA LEU A 442 2.46 -10.52 -0.81
C LEU A 442 2.94 -9.96 0.54
N ALA A 443 2.72 -8.67 0.79
CA ALA A 443 3.22 -7.98 1.97
C ALA A 443 2.44 -8.37 3.23
N ARG A 444 3.18 -8.70 4.28
CA ARG A 444 2.62 -8.92 5.62
C ARG A 444 3.18 -7.85 6.55
N ASP A 445 2.36 -7.37 7.48
CA ASP A 445 2.85 -6.42 8.48
C ASP A 445 3.94 -7.07 9.34
N THR A 446 4.93 -6.30 9.75
CA THR A 446 5.91 -6.66 10.78
C THR A 446 6.06 -5.48 11.73
N GLY A 447 6.70 -5.69 12.89
CA GLY A 447 6.83 -4.65 13.91
C GLY A 447 7.48 -3.36 13.40
N SER A 448 7.32 -2.27 14.16
CA SER A 448 7.91 -0.95 13.86
C SER A 448 7.43 -0.30 12.56
N GLY A 449 6.21 -0.63 12.11
CA GLY A 449 5.61 -0.05 10.89
C GLY A 449 6.28 -0.53 9.60
N GLN A 450 7.07 -1.59 9.66
CA GLN A 450 7.69 -2.21 8.50
C GLN A 450 6.78 -3.30 7.93
N GLU A 451 7.06 -3.70 6.69
CA GLU A 451 6.40 -4.80 6.01
C GLU A 451 7.42 -5.86 5.59
N VAL A 452 6.95 -7.07 5.31
CA VAL A 452 7.79 -8.20 4.93
C VAL A 452 7.19 -9.02 3.80
N ILE A 453 8.01 -9.41 2.82
CA ILE A 453 7.72 -10.44 1.82
C ILE A 453 8.69 -11.62 1.98
N THR A 454 8.34 -12.80 1.45
CA THR A 454 9.22 -13.98 1.43
C THR A 454 9.58 -14.33 -0.01
N GLY A 455 10.86 -14.56 -0.28
CA GLY A 455 11.30 -14.97 -1.62
C GLY A 455 11.02 -16.46 -1.89
N VAL A 456 10.35 -16.81 -2.99
CA VAL A 456 9.75 -18.15 -3.21
C VAL A 456 10.71 -19.34 -3.19
N TYR A 457 11.95 -19.17 -3.63
CA TYR A 457 12.96 -20.24 -3.62
C TYR A 457 13.79 -20.30 -2.34
N SER A 458 13.46 -19.44 -1.38
CA SER A 458 14.09 -19.39 -0.07
C SER A 458 13.02 -19.38 1.02
N THR A 459 13.42 -19.52 2.27
CA THR A 459 12.57 -19.16 3.41
C THR A 459 12.94 -17.79 3.97
N GLU A 460 13.69 -17.00 3.21
CA GLU A 460 14.23 -15.71 3.64
C GLU A 460 13.20 -14.60 3.43
N ASN A 461 13.14 -13.73 4.45
CA ASN A 461 12.23 -12.62 4.54
C ASN A 461 12.96 -11.32 4.18
N ALA A 462 12.38 -10.55 3.27
CA ALA A 462 12.83 -9.20 2.96
C ALA A 462 11.95 -8.19 3.71
N ILE A 463 12.50 -7.60 4.77
CA ILE A 463 11.85 -6.57 5.58
C ILE A 463 12.15 -5.19 4.97
N TYR A 464 11.14 -4.34 4.86
CA TYR A 464 11.27 -3.01 4.28
C TYR A 464 10.33 -2.01 4.94
N SER A 465 10.65 -0.72 4.79
CA SER A 465 9.73 0.38 5.10
C SER A 465 9.02 0.76 3.81
N PRO A 466 7.67 0.74 3.75
CA PRO A 466 6.93 1.11 2.55
C PRO A 466 7.29 2.52 2.04
N PRO A 467 7.27 2.78 0.71
CA PRO A 467 6.91 1.83 -0.37
C PRO A 467 7.99 0.77 -0.63
N PHE A 468 7.57 -0.37 -1.18
CA PHE A 468 8.48 -1.46 -1.54
C PHE A 468 9.41 -1.06 -2.70
N ASP A 469 10.66 -1.56 -2.67
CA ASP A 469 11.60 -1.44 -3.77
C ASP A 469 12.47 -2.71 -3.88
N TRP A 470 12.63 -3.22 -5.10
CA TRP A 470 13.40 -4.43 -5.38
C TRP A 470 14.88 -4.31 -5.00
N SER A 471 15.47 -3.13 -5.24
CA SER A 471 16.93 -2.94 -5.11
C SER A 471 17.37 -2.90 -3.64
N SER A 472 16.64 -2.15 -2.82
CA SER A 472 16.88 -2.00 -1.38
C SER A 472 16.61 -3.28 -0.60
N THR A 473 15.72 -4.14 -1.09
CA THR A 473 15.36 -5.40 -0.46
C THR A 473 16.18 -6.61 -0.94
N ASN A 474 17.12 -6.41 -1.88
CA ASN A 474 17.90 -7.49 -2.50
C ASN A 474 17.01 -8.61 -3.07
N THR A 475 15.89 -8.22 -3.68
CA THR A 475 14.92 -9.15 -4.26
C THR A 475 14.78 -8.94 -5.77
N ASN A 476 14.28 -9.95 -6.46
CA ASN A 476 14.00 -9.92 -7.89
C ASN A 476 12.59 -10.43 -8.18
N ARG A 477 12.05 -10.03 -9.32
CA ARG A 477 10.92 -10.66 -9.98
C ARG A 477 11.45 -11.85 -10.77
N GLU A 478 11.02 -13.04 -10.40
CA GLU A 478 11.43 -14.29 -11.03
C GLU A 478 10.43 -14.71 -12.10
N HIS A 479 10.94 -14.98 -13.30
CA HIS A 479 10.20 -15.63 -14.38
C HIS A 479 10.30 -17.16 -14.22
N THR A 480 9.29 -17.80 -13.63
CA THR A 480 9.34 -19.26 -13.35
C THR A 480 9.39 -20.12 -14.61
N LEU A 481 8.83 -19.66 -15.72
CA LEU A 481 9.30 -20.05 -17.05
C LEU A 481 10.32 -18.98 -17.48
N PRO A 482 11.64 -19.28 -17.55
CA PRO A 482 12.65 -18.26 -17.81
C PRO A 482 12.35 -17.46 -19.07
N ALA A 483 12.49 -16.14 -19.02
CA ALA A 483 12.27 -15.29 -20.20
C ALA A 483 13.10 -15.73 -21.43
N SER A 484 14.31 -16.27 -21.20
CA SER A 484 15.17 -16.83 -22.26
C SER A 484 14.64 -18.11 -22.93
N TRP A 485 13.61 -18.75 -22.37
CA TRP A 485 12.96 -19.92 -22.94
C TRP A 485 11.74 -19.56 -23.78
N MET A 486 11.20 -18.35 -23.64
CA MET A 486 10.03 -17.93 -24.41
C MET A 486 10.38 -17.85 -25.90
N PRO A 487 9.47 -18.22 -26.82
CA PRO A 487 9.69 -18.08 -28.26
C PRO A 487 9.99 -16.63 -28.69
N SER A 488 9.52 -15.65 -27.93
CA SER A 488 9.82 -14.22 -28.11
C SER A 488 11.22 -13.79 -27.64
N ALA A 489 12.04 -14.74 -27.17
CA ALA A 489 13.41 -14.52 -26.70
C ALA A 489 13.52 -13.45 -25.59
N GLY A 490 12.53 -13.40 -24.70
CA GLY A 490 12.50 -12.47 -23.56
C GLY A 490 12.16 -11.03 -23.92
N ASN A 491 11.41 -10.80 -25.01
CA ASN A 491 10.88 -9.48 -25.34
C ASN A 491 9.95 -8.99 -24.23
N SER A 492 10.33 -7.93 -23.52
CA SER A 492 9.57 -7.42 -22.37
C SER A 492 8.23 -6.77 -22.72
N GLY A 493 7.95 -6.54 -24.00
CA GLY A 493 6.72 -5.91 -24.47
C GLY A 493 5.59 -6.89 -24.84
N THR A 494 5.79 -8.21 -24.66
CA THR A 494 4.79 -9.22 -25.03
C THR A 494 3.96 -9.65 -23.82
N PRO A 495 2.72 -10.15 -24.02
CA PRO A 495 1.86 -10.59 -22.92
C PRO A 495 2.53 -11.67 -22.05
N GLU A 496 3.20 -12.66 -22.64
CA GLU A 496 3.83 -13.76 -21.91
C GLU A 496 4.95 -13.36 -20.95
N TYR A 497 5.66 -12.27 -21.26
CA TYR A 497 6.71 -11.77 -20.39
C TYR A 497 6.13 -11.15 -19.12
N GLN A 498 4.90 -10.65 -19.23
CA GLN A 498 4.25 -9.79 -18.27
C GLN A 498 3.18 -10.53 -17.45
N ASP A 499 2.90 -11.79 -17.76
CA ASP A 499 1.87 -12.59 -17.08
C ASP A 499 2.27 -12.92 -15.64
N TYR A 500 1.45 -12.48 -14.68
CA TYR A 500 1.73 -12.64 -13.26
C TYR A 500 1.61 -14.09 -12.80
N HIS A 501 0.97 -15.00 -13.55
CA HIS A 501 0.84 -16.40 -13.13
C HIS A 501 2.19 -17.12 -12.99
N HIS A 502 3.25 -16.70 -13.71
CA HIS A 502 4.62 -17.24 -13.55
C HIS A 502 5.59 -16.35 -12.78
N LEU A 503 5.19 -15.12 -12.42
CA LEU A 503 6.06 -14.13 -11.79
C LEU A 503 6.01 -14.23 -10.27
N PHE A 504 7.16 -14.34 -9.62
CA PHE A 504 7.24 -14.43 -8.16
C PHE A 504 8.35 -13.57 -7.58
N PRO A 505 8.19 -13.01 -6.36
CA PRO A 505 9.32 -12.41 -5.66
C PRO A 505 10.31 -13.50 -5.24
N THR A 506 11.60 -13.28 -5.46
CA THR A 506 12.68 -14.16 -5.03
C THR A 506 13.84 -13.36 -4.47
N ILE A 507 14.67 -13.97 -3.63
CA ILE A 507 15.93 -13.35 -3.20
C ILE A 507 16.91 -13.33 -4.38
N ALA A 508 17.66 -12.24 -4.57
CA ALA A 508 18.54 -12.09 -5.73
C ALA A 508 19.59 -13.21 -5.84
N THR A 509 20.06 -13.73 -4.69
CA THR A 509 20.99 -14.86 -4.64
C THR A 509 20.36 -16.15 -5.18
N THR A 510 19.13 -16.49 -4.75
CA THR A 510 18.43 -17.67 -5.26
C THR A 510 18.09 -17.53 -6.74
N ASN A 511 17.70 -16.33 -7.18
CA ASN A 511 17.46 -16.04 -8.59
C ASN A 511 18.69 -16.30 -9.46
N SER A 512 19.84 -15.78 -9.02
CA SER A 512 21.13 -15.95 -9.70
C SER A 512 21.55 -17.43 -9.76
N GLN A 513 21.26 -18.19 -8.70
CA GLN A 513 21.50 -19.64 -8.67
C GLN A 513 20.52 -20.43 -9.55
N ARG A 514 19.27 -19.99 -9.66
CA ARG A 514 18.28 -20.58 -10.55
C ARG A 514 18.69 -20.41 -12.00
N SER A 515 19.06 -19.19 -12.41
CA SER A 515 19.43 -18.86 -13.80
C SER A 515 18.32 -19.27 -14.78
N ASN A 516 18.64 -19.98 -15.86
CA ASN A 516 17.66 -20.56 -16.79
C ASN A 516 17.75 -22.09 -16.85
N ARG A 517 18.09 -22.72 -15.72
CA ARG A 517 18.25 -24.18 -15.63
C ARG A 517 16.88 -24.88 -15.60
N PRO A 518 16.76 -26.06 -16.21
CA PRO A 518 15.59 -26.91 -16.03
C PRO A 518 15.34 -27.26 -14.57
N LEU A 519 14.06 -27.33 -14.21
CA LEU A 519 13.63 -27.78 -12.91
C LEU A 519 13.70 -29.30 -12.84
N ALA A 520 14.46 -29.83 -11.89
CA ALA A 520 14.55 -31.26 -11.61
C ALA A 520 15.13 -31.53 -10.21
N GLU A 521 15.07 -32.79 -9.78
CA GLU A 521 15.77 -33.26 -8.60
C GLU A 521 17.30 -33.16 -8.77
N VAL A 522 17.98 -32.49 -7.84
CA VAL A 522 19.44 -32.34 -7.88
C VAL A 522 20.10 -33.51 -7.16
N VAL A 523 20.89 -34.29 -7.89
CA VAL A 523 21.66 -35.43 -7.34
C VAL A 523 23.04 -34.97 -6.86
N ASN A 524 23.76 -34.20 -7.69
CA ASN A 524 25.07 -33.67 -7.33
C ASN A 524 24.97 -32.16 -7.10
N VAL A 525 24.85 -31.76 -5.83
CA VAL A 525 24.69 -30.37 -5.42
C VAL A 525 25.99 -29.59 -5.64
N THR A 526 25.89 -28.47 -6.35
CA THR A 526 26.97 -27.48 -6.50
C THR A 526 26.74 -26.24 -5.66
N ASN A 527 25.49 -25.88 -5.41
CA ASN A 527 25.09 -24.79 -4.52
C ASN A 527 23.75 -25.14 -3.85
N SER A 528 23.52 -24.63 -2.64
CA SER A 528 22.25 -24.76 -1.92
C SER A 528 21.98 -23.48 -1.14
N TYR A 529 20.75 -23.00 -1.18
CA TYR A 529 20.33 -21.81 -0.45
C TYR A 529 18.84 -21.84 -0.10
N GLY A 530 18.49 -21.59 1.16
CA GLY A 530 17.07 -21.45 1.58
C GLY A 530 16.18 -22.67 1.29
N GLY A 531 16.75 -23.88 1.22
CA GLY A 531 16.03 -25.10 0.87
C GLY A 531 16.06 -25.47 -0.62
N SER A 532 16.47 -24.54 -1.48
CA SER A 532 16.71 -24.80 -2.90
C SER A 532 18.14 -25.29 -3.18
N LYS A 533 18.32 -25.98 -4.32
CA LYS A 533 19.60 -26.54 -4.76
C LYS A 533 19.84 -26.26 -6.24
N ALA A 534 21.09 -26.01 -6.60
CA ALA A 534 21.59 -26.01 -7.97
C ALA A 534 22.66 -27.07 -8.13
N GLY A 535 22.66 -27.80 -9.24
CA GLY A 535 23.60 -28.91 -9.42
C GLY A 535 23.35 -29.68 -10.71
N THR A 536 23.67 -30.96 -10.70
CA THR A 536 23.31 -31.86 -11.79
C THR A 536 22.33 -32.96 -11.37
N ASP A 537 21.47 -33.35 -12.31
CA ASP A 537 20.55 -34.48 -12.18
C ASP A 537 21.32 -35.82 -12.23
N ALA A 538 20.58 -36.94 -12.15
CA ALA A 538 21.14 -38.29 -12.26
C ALA A 538 21.85 -38.56 -13.59
N ASN A 539 21.54 -37.80 -14.65
CA ASN A 539 22.11 -37.93 -15.99
C ASN A 539 23.29 -36.96 -16.21
N GLY A 540 23.64 -36.14 -15.21
CA GLY A 540 24.71 -35.15 -15.29
C GLY A 540 24.29 -33.82 -15.95
N ASN A 541 23.01 -33.59 -16.24
CA ASN A 541 22.51 -32.34 -16.79
C ASN A 541 22.42 -31.27 -15.68
N SER A 542 22.78 -30.02 -15.99
CA SER A 542 22.64 -28.91 -15.04
C SER A 542 21.17 -28.57 -14.79
N VAL A 543 20.73 -28.65 -13.54
CA VAL A 543 19.33 -28.46 -13.12
C VAL A 543 19.23 -27.64 -11.83
N TYR A 544 18.01 -27.22 -11.51
CA TYR A 544 17.67 -26.52 -10.28
C TYR A 544 16.49 -27.22 -9.58
N GLU A 545 16.60 -27.40 -8.27
CA GLU A 545 15.56 -27.98 -7.42
C GLU A 545 15.08 -26.88 -6.46
N PRO A 546 13.85 -26.35 -6.61
CA PRO A 546 13.29 -25.42 -5.65
C PRO A 546 12.98 -26.15 -4.33
N ARG A 547 12.72 -25.39 -3.26
CA ARG A 547 12.27 -25.98 -1.99
C ARG A 547 10.96 -26.76 -2.19
N ASP A 548 10.72 -27.77 -1.36
CA ASP A 548 9.62 -28.72 -1.58
C ASP A 548 8.25 -28.06 -1.75
N SER A 549 7.92 -27.05 -0.93
CA SER A 549 6.63 -26.34 -1.00
C SER A 549 6.51 -25.32 -2.15
N GLN A 550 7.43 -25.35 -3.11
CA GLN A 550 7.40 -24.52 -4.32
C GLN A 550 7.45 -25.40 -5.58
N LYS A 551 7.61 -26.73 -5.42
CA LYS A 551 7.77 -27.66 -6.54
C LYS A 551 6.49 -27.72 -7.36
N GLY A 552 5.33 -27.80 -6.71
CA GLY A 552 4.01 -27.82 -7.34
C GLY A 552 3.67 -26.47 -7.99
N ASP A 553 3.82 -25.39 -7.24
CA ASP A 553 3.57 -24.02 -7.73
C ASP A 553 4.39 -23.71 -8.99
N ALA A 554 5.68 -24.08 -8.99
CA ALA A 554 6.54 -23.86 -10.14
C ALA A 554 6.19 -24.75 -11.34
N ALA A 555 5.78 -26.00 -11.09
CA ALA A 555 5.30 -26.90 -12.13
C ALA A 555 4.02 -26.37 -12.79
N ARG A 556 3.03 -25.97 -11.99
CA ARG A 556 1.77 -25.39 -12.47
C ARG A 556 1.99 -24.08 -13.21
N ALA A 557 2.92 -23.23 -12.77
CA ALA A 557 3.27 -22.01 -13.50
C ALA A 557 3.87 -22.29 -14.89
N ILE A 558 4.78 -23.26 -15.02
CA ILE A 558 5.37 -23.63 -16.32
C ILE A 558 4.31 -24.26 -17.23
N MET A 559 3.53 -25.21 -16.72
CA MET A 559 2.46 -25.86 -17.49
C MET A 559 1.41 -24.84 -17.94
N TYR A 560 1.02 -23.92 -17.07
CA TYR A 560 0.13 -22.81 -17.40
C TYR A 560 0.66 -22.00 -18.58
N MET A 561 1.93 -21.59 -18.57
CA MET A 561 2.48 -20.79 -19.67
C MET A 561 2.51 -21.54 -20.99
N MET A 562 2.82 -22.83 -20.96
CA MET A 562 2.80 -23.66 -22.16
C MET A 562 1.37 -23.79 -22.71
N THR A 563 0.36 -23.94 -21.85
CA THR A 563 -1.04 -24.01 -22.24
C THR A 563 -1.60 -22.66 -22.69
N ALA A 564 -1.35 -21.59 -21.93
CA ALA A 564 -1.87 -20.26 -22.19
C ALA A 564 -1.31 -19.68 -23.49
N TYR A 565 -0.11 -20.04 -23.92
CA TYR A 565 0.49 -19.49 -25.14
C TYR A 565 0.68 -20.52 -26.26
N ASP A 566 0.13 -21.72 -26.08
CA ASP A 566 0.18 -22.83 -27.03
C ASP A 566 1.61 -23.15 -27.51
N TRP A 567 2.49 -23.50 -26.56
CA TRP A 567 3.88 -23.86 -26.85
C TRP A 567 4.20 -25.30 -26.49
N ALA A 568 4.47 -26.09 -27.52
CA ALA A 568 5.10 -27.39 -27.34
C ALA A 568 6.47 -27.21 -26.69
N ARG A 569 6.86 -28.16 -25.83
CA ARG A 569 8.19 -28.16 -25.19
C ARG A 569 9.34 -27.94 -26.16
N SER A 570 9.24 -28.44 -27.40
CA SER A 570 10.26 -28.27 -28.44
C SER A 570 10.38 -26.85 -28.99
N GLU A 571 9.37 -26.02 -28.80
CA GLU A 571 9.32 -24.63 -29.26
C GLU A 571 9.90 -23.65 -28.24
N LEU A 572 10.06 -24.11 -26.99
CA LEU A 572 10.82 -23.38 -25.99
C LEU A 572 12.27 -23.22 -26.45
N GLN A 573 12.90 -22.11 -26.08
CA GLN A 573 14.27 -21.78 -26.45
C GLN A 573 15.28 -22.16 -25.37
N SER A 574 16.57 -22.06 -25.72
CA SER A 574 17.68 -22.28 -24.79
C SER A 574 17.60 -23.65 -24.09
N ASN A 575 17.49 -23.69 -22.76
CA ASN A 575 17.38 -24.93 -22.00
C ASN A 575 15.94 -25.44 -21.88
N GLY A 576 14.93 -24.71 -22.37
CA GLY A 576 13.53 -25.11 -22.31
C GLY A 576 13.24 -26.49 -22.92
N PRO A 577 13.81 -26.83 -24.10
CA PRO A 577 13.68 -28.17 -24.68
C PRO A 577 14.28 -29.29 -23.82
N ASN A 578 15.04 -28.99 -22.77
CA ASN A 578 15.60 -29.97 -21.84
C ASN A 578 14.74 -30.16 -20.58
N GLN A 579 13.67 -29.39 -20.40
CA GLN A 579 12.75 -29.56 -19.27
C GLN A 579 12.10 -30.95 -19.32
N ASN A 580 12.25 -31.71 -18.23
CA ASN A 580 11.57 -32.98 -18.10
C ASN A 580 10.14 -32.74 -17.60
N MET A 581 9.15 -32.97 -18.47
CA MET A 581 7.74 -32.76 -18.12
C MET A 581 7.22 -33.75 -17.09
N ASN A 582 7.81 -34.96 -17.00
CA ASN A 582 7.38 -35.93 -16.01
C ASN A 582 7.69 -35.45 -14.59
N VAL A 583 8.83 -34.78 -14.39
CA VAL A 583 9.16 -34.19 -13.08
C VAL A 583 8.15 -33.11 -12.69
N LEU A 584 7.72 -32.28 -13.64
CA LEU A 584 6.71 -31.26 -13.37
C LEU A 584 5.36 -31.89 -13.01
N LEU A 585 4.95 -32.94 -13.72
CA LEU A 585 3.73 -33.70 -13.40
C LEU A 585 3.82 -34.38 -12.02
N ASP A 586 4.95 -35.01 -11.69
CA ASP A 586 5.17 -35.63 -10.38
C ASP A 586 5.10 -34.59 -9.25
N TRP A 587 5.75 -33.45 -9.44
CA TRP A 587 5.74 -32.35 -8.47
C TRP A 587 4.37 -31.70 -8.33
N HIS A 588 3.61 -31.56 -9.42
CA HIS A 588 2.24 -31.04 -9.40
C HIS A 588 1.33 -31.85 -8.47
N PHE A 589 1.43 -33.18 -8.48
CA PHE A 589 0.62 -34.05 -7.61
C PHE A 589 1.23 -34.25 -6.21
N SER A 590 2.56 -34.16 -6.08
CA SER A 590 3.23 -34.31 -4.78
C SER A 590 3.12 -33.05 -3.90
N ASP A 591 2.94 -31.89 -4.53
CA ASP A 591 2.75 -30.58 -3.90
C ASP A 591 1.47 -29.94 -4.45
N MET A 592 0.33 -30.41 -3.95
CA MET A 592 -1.00 -29.97 -4.37
C MET A 592 -1.22 -28.48 -4.06
N PRO A 593 -2.15 -27.81 -4.78
CA PRO A 593 -2.40 -26.39 -4.57
C PRO A 593 -2.66 -26.02 -3.11
N SER A 594 -1.83 -25.12 -2.58
CA SER A 594 -1.95 -24.66 -1.20
C SER A 594 -3.01 -23.56 -1.05
N PRO A 595 -3.51 -23.29 0.17
CA PRO A 595 -4.29 -22.10 0.48
C PRO A 595 -3.72 -20.79 -0.08
N PHE A 596 -2.40 -20.63 -0.02
CA PHE A 596 -1.72 -19.44 -0.52
C PHE A 596 -1.77 -19.37 -2.05
N GLU A 597 -1.53 -20.49 -2.73
CA GLU A 597 -1.55 -20.53 -4.20
C GLU A 597 -2.95 -20.29 -4.76
N ARG A 598 -4.00 -20.86 -4.16
CA ARG A 598 -5.39 -20.59 -4.55
C ARG A 598 -5.75 -19.11 -4.38
N SER A 599 -5.38 -18.52 -3.23
CA SER A 599 -5.56 -17.07 -3.01
C SER A 599 -4.79 -16.22 -4.00
N ARG A 600 -3.59 -16.66 -4.41
CA ARG A 600 -2.79 -15.98 -5.43
C ARG A 600 -3.46 -16.06 -6.79
N ASN A 601 -3.99 -17.21 -7.16
CA ASN A 601 -4.71 -17.42 -8.42
C ASN A 601 -5.92 -16.48 -8.50
N ASP A 602 -6.71 -16.41 -7.43
CA ASP A 602 -7.84 -15.50 -7.36
C ASP A 602 -7.42 -14.00 -7.36
N TYR A 603 -6.31 -13.67 -6.72
CA TYR A 603 -5.82 -12.29 -6.74
C TYR A 603 -5.39 -11.87 -8.14
N ILE A 604 -4.67 -12.73 -8.86
CA ILE A 604 -4.24 -12.47 -10.23
C ILE A 604 -5.44 -12.39 -11.17
N ASP A 605 -6.45 -13.24 -10.99
CA ASP A 605 -7.73 -13.15 -11.71
C ASP A 605 -8.36 -11.76 -11.56
N SER A 606 -8.35 -11.20 -10.34
CA SER A 606 -8.86 -9.84 -10.11
C SER A 606 -8.06 -8.73 -10.83
N LEU A 607 -6.84 -9.02 -11.30
CA LEU A 607 -5.96 -8.08 -11.99
C LEU A 607 -5.93 -8.28 -13.51
N GLN A 608 -5.87 -9.54 -13.96
CA GLN A 608 -5.68 -9.94 -15.36
C GLN A 608 -6.95 -10.50 -16.00
N GLY A 609 -7.94 -10.93 -15.21
CA GLY A 609 -9.16 -11.58 -15.69
C GLY A 609 -8.96 -12.99 -16.21
N ASN A 610 -7.85 -13.65 -15.82
CA ASN A 610 -7.58 -15.03 -16.17
C ASN A 610 -6.98 -15.84 -15.02
N ARG A 611 -7.11 -17.16 -15.13
CA ARG A 611 -6.78 -18.10 -14.06
C ARG A 611 -5.82 -19.18 -14.53
N ASN A 612 -4.99 -19.67 -13.61
CA ASN A 612 -4.21 -20.87 -13.83
C ASN A 612 -5.11 -22.10 -13.62
N PRO A 613 -5.44 -22.85 -14.70
CA PRO A 613 -6.39 -23.96 -14.62
C PRO A 613 -5.87 -25.12 -13.78
N PHE A 614 -4.56 -25.25 -13.62
CA PHE A 614 -3.97 -26.36 -12.87
C PHE A 614 -3.96 -26.12 -11.37
N VAL A 615 -4.28 -24.89 -10.92
CA VAL A 615 -4.56 -24.58 -9.51
C VAL A 615 -6.00 -24.94 -9.16
N ASP A 616 -6.94 -24.67 -10.06
CA ASP A 616 -8.38 -24.91 -9.84
C ASP A 616 -8.79 -26.36 -10.18
N SER A 617 -8.16 -26.96 -11.20
CA SER A 617 -8.44 -28.30 -11.72
C SER A 617 -7.16 -29.12 -11.92
N ILE A 618 -6.67 -29.72 -10.83
CA ILE A 618 -5.39 -30.47 -10.83
C ILE A 618 -5.34 -31.64 -11.82
N HIS A 619 -6.47 -32.24 -12.21
CA HIS A 619 -6.49 -33.43 -13.06
C HIS A 619 -6.39 -33.10 -14.56
N TRP A 620 -6.66 -31.86 -14.96
CA TRP A 620 -6.63 -31.42 -16.36
C TRP A 620 -5.25 -31.58 -17.00
N VAL A 621 -4.16 -31.56 -16.22
CA VAL A 621 -2.80 -31.85 -16.71
C VAL A 621 -2.71 -33.24 -17.38
N CYS A 622 -3.56 -34.19 -17.00
CA CYS A 622 -3.53 -35.55 -17.54
C CYS A 622 -4.02 -35.63 -18.99
N TYR A 623 -4.83 -34.67 -19.43
CA TYR A 623 -5.42 -34.60 -20.77
C TYR A 623 -4.56 -33.85 -21.78
N ILE A 624 -3.38 -33.36 -21.37
CA ILE A 624 -2.49 -32.55 -22.20
C ILE A 624 -1.16 -33.28 -22.39
N ASP A 625 -0.70 -33.43 -23.64
CA ASP A 625 0.70 -33.72 -23.93
C ASP A 625 1.51 -32.44 -24.08
N PHE A 626 2.10 -31.96 -23.01
CA PHE A 626 2.96 -30.76 -23.06
C PHE A 626 4.18 -30.88 -23.98
N LYS A 627 4.56 -32.09 -24.43
CA LYS A 627 5.64 -32.22 -25.42
C LYS A 627 5.22 -31.73 -26.80
N THR A 628 3.95 -31.89 -27.15
CA THR A 628 3.37 -31.57 -28.46
C THR A 628 2.24 -30.54 -28.39
N MET A 629 1.86 -30.11 -27.18
CA MET A 629 0.65 -29.33 -26.88
C MET A 629 -0.62 -29.89 -27.52
N SER A 630 -0.79 -31.22 -27.47
CA SER A 630 -1.96 -31.89 -28.04
C SER A 630 -2.83 -32.54 -26.98
N TYR A 631 -4.14 -32.63 -27.26
CA TYR A 631 -5.09 -33.38 -26.45
C TYR A 631 -4.74 -34.88 -26.37
N LYS A 632 -4.92 -35.46 -25.17
CA LYS A 632 -4.84 -36.90 -24.91
C LYS A 632 -6.24 -37.46 -24.68
N ALA A 633 -6.79 -38.11 -25.70
CA ALA A 633 -8.09 -38.79 -25.60
C ALA A 633 -8.12 -39.92 -24.55
N ASP A 634 -6.99 -40.59 -24.38
CA ASP A 634 -6.79 -41.64 -23.38
C ASP A 634 -5.72 -41.15 -22.37
N PRO A 635 -6.08 -40.31 -21.39
CA PRO A 635 -5.16 -39.84 -20.37
C PRO A 635 -4.55 -41.03 -19.59
N ASP A 636 -3.29 -40.90 -19.19
CA ASP A 636 -2.60 -41.96 -18.45
C ASP A 636 -3.38 -42.27 -17.15
N SER A 637 -3.85 -43.51 -17.02
CA SER A 637 -4.59 -43.96 -15.85
C SER A 637 -3.82 -43.82 -14.53
N THR A 638 -2.48 -43.79 -14.58
CA THR A 638 -1.64 -43.49 -13.42
C THR A 638 -1.63 -42.00 -13.06
N CYS A 639 -1.70 -41.11 -14.06
CA CYS A 639 -1.88 -39.67 -13.85
C CYS A 639 -3.24 -39.36 -13.22
N LEU A 640 -4.32 -39.95 -13.74
CA LEU A 640 -5.66 -39.80 -13.16
C LEU A 640 -5.76 -40.41 -11.76
N ALA A 641 -5.09 -41.53 -11.51
CA ALA A 641 -5.02 -42.10 -10.17
C ALA A 641 -4.34 -41.16 -9.15
N LEU A 642 -3.32 -40.39 -9.58
CA LEU A 642 -2.62 -39.41 -8.74
C LEU A 642 -3.47 -38.17 -8.43
N SER A 643 -4.44 -37.82 -9.28
CA SER A 643 -5.41 -36.75 -9.01
C SER A 643 -6.57 -37.18 -8.11
N GLY A 644 -6.64 -38.47 -7.75
CA GLY A 644 -7.76 -39.06 -7.02
C GLY A 644 -8.96 -39.43 -7.90
N VAL A 645 -8.85 -39.29 -9.23
CA VAL A 645 -9.84 -39.72 -10.22
C VAL A 645 -9.64 -41.21 -10.51
N VAL A 646 -10.54 -42.07 -10.04
CA VAL A 646 -10.51 -43.49 -10.39
C VAL A 646 -11.07 -43.65 -11.81
N VAL A 647 -10.20 -43.92 -12.79
CA VAL A 647 -10.61 -44.62 -14.01
C VAL A 647 -10.88 -46.05 -13.59
N GLU A 648 -12.09 -46.57 -13.83
CA GLU A 648 -12.30 -48.01 -13.76
C GLU A 648 -11.31 -48.66 -14.72
N GLN A 649 -10.28 -49.30 -14.17
CA GLN A 649 -9.39 -50.15 -14.96
C GLN A 649 -10.27 -51.23 -15.61
N PRO A 650 -10.18 -51.45 -16.94
CA PRO A 650 -10.73 -52.67 -17.50
C PRO A 650 -10.07 -53.82 -16.76
N THR A 651 -10.87 -54.63 -16.06
CA THR A 651 -10.36 -55.68 -15.21
C THR A 651 -9.68 -56.74 -16.08
N ASP A 652 -8.34 -56.72 -16.13
CA ASP A 652 -7.58 -57.88 -16.58
C ASP A 652 -7.66 -58.93 -15.46
N THR A 653 -8.49 -59.93 -15.69
CA THR A 653 -8.76 -61.03 -14.73
C THR A 653 -7.66 -62.10 -14.71
N THR A 654 -6.46 -61.81 -15.25
CA THR A 654 -5.42 -62.84 -15.40
C THR A 654 -4.11 -62.63 -14.61
N ASP A 655 -3.91 -61.53 -13.90
CA ASP A 655 -2.74 -61.37 -13.02
C ASP A 655 -3.11 -61.38 -11.52
N SER A 656 -2.53 -62.33 -10.79
CA SER A 656 -2.80 -62.60 -9.38
C SER A 656 -1.62 -62.26 -8.46
N THR A 657 -0.68 -61.41 -8.89
CA THR A 657 0.57 -61.25 -8.15
C THR A 657 1.14 -59.84 -8.03
N ILE A 658 0.40 -58.87 -7.46
CA ILE A 658 1.08 -57.73 -6.80
C ILE A 658 0.34 -57.32 -5.51
N SER A 659 1.00 -57.56 -4.38
CA SER A 659 0.65 -56.98 -3.08
C SER A 659 1.29 -55.59 -2.98
N ILE A 660 0.49 -54.53 -3.05
CA ILE A 660 0.95 -53.17 -2.70
C ILE A 660 0.64 -52.94 -1.22
N GLY A 661 1.69 -52.74 -0.44
CA GLY A 661 1.62 -52.38 0.97
C GLY A 661 1.03 -50.99 1.16
N GLN A 662 0.17 -50.87 2.16
CA GLN A 662 -0.39 -49.64 2.70
C GLN A 662 0.66 -48.53 2.87
N ILE A 663 0.37 -47.36 2.30
CA ILE A 663 0.86 -46.08 2.82
C ILE A 663 -0.28 -45.46 3.63
N ASN A 664 -0.09 -45.40 4.94
CA ASN A 664 -0.87 -44.53 5.82
C ASN A 664 -0.27 -43.12 5.71
N SER A 665 -0.96 -42.24 4.99
CA SER A 665 -0.97 -40.79 5.25
C SER A 665 -2.33 -40.46 5.88
N ASP A 666 -2.37 -39.47 6.77
CA ASP A 666 -3.63 -39.01 7.37
C ASP A 666 -4.66 -38.75 6.26
N LEU A 667 -5.72 -39.54 6.29
CA LEU A 667 -6.57 -39.88 5.14
C LEU A 667 -7.23 -38.64 4.51
N ILE A 668 -6.75 -38.20 3.36
CA ILE A 668 -7.48 -37.30 2.47
C ILE A 668 -8.61 -38.12 1.85
N TRP A 669 -9.87 -37.81 2.17
CA TRP A 669 -11.04 -38.47 1.59
C TRP A 669 -11.71 -37.57 0.57
N VAL A 670 -12.22 -38.11 -0.54
CA VAL A 670 -12.83 -37.35 -1.64
C VAL A 670 -14.31 -37.68 -1.74
N LEU A 671 -15.12 -36.70 -2.12
CA LEU A 671 -16.56 -36.81 -2.35
C LEU A 671 -16.81 -36.49 -3.83
N TYR A 672 -17.21 -37.49 -4.63
CA TYR A 672 -17.38 -37.32 -6.09
C TYR A 672 -18.49 -38.22 -6.66
N PRO A 673 -19.27 -37.79 -7.67
CA PRO A 673 -19.27 -36.45 -8.25
C PRO A 673 -19.87 -35.42 -7.28
N ASN A 674 -19.36 -34.20 -7.35
CA ASN A 674 -19.84 -33.07 -6.57
C ASN A 674 -19.53 -31.77 -7.34
N PRO A 675 -20.52 -31.15 -8.01
CA PRO A 675 -21.95 -31.40 -7.92
C PRO A 675 -22.41 -32.75 -8.52
N THR A 676 -23.59 -33.23 -8.11
CA THR A 676 -24.22 -34.48 -8.59
C THR A 676 -25.75 -34.39 -8.58
N SER A 677 -26.45 -35.14 -9.45
CA SER A 677 -27.92 -35.28 -9.42
C SER A 677 -28.40 -36.66 -8.96
N ASP A 678 -27.55 -37.70 -9.03
CA ASP A 678 -27.97 -39.09 -8.82
C ASP A 678 -27.34 -39.71 -7.56
N ALA A 679 -26.01 -39.79 -7.54
CA ALA A 679 -25.28 -40.42 -6.45
C ALA A 679 -23.92 -39.78 -6.22
N VAL A 680 -23.38 -40.00 -5.02
CA VAL A 680 -22.03 -39.60 -4.65
C VAL A 680 -21.25 -40.78 -4.05
N VAL A 681 -19.98 -40.89 -4.41
CA VAL A 681 -19.04 -41.89 -3.92
C VAL A 681 -18.03 -41.20 -3.01
N ILE A 682 -17.66 -41.89 -1.94
CA ILE A 682 -16.63 -41.42 -1.00
C ILE A 682 -15.42 -42.34 -1.12
N SER A 683 -14.28 -41.73 -1.45
CA SER A 683 -12.99 -42.41 -1.50
C SER A 683 -12.14 -42.01 -0.30
N GLY A 684 -11.15 -42.83 0.03
CA GLY A 684 -10.26 -42.64 1.18
C GLY A 684 -10.42 -43.73 2.23
N PHE A 685 -11.63 -44.29 2.41
CA PHE A 685 -11.92 -45.30 3.45
C PHE A 685 -12.16 -46.70 2.86
N ASP A 686 -11.78 -47.76 3.58
CA ASP A 686 -12.13 -49.15 3.23
C ASP A 686 -13.60 -49.49 3.58
N SER A 687 -14.08 -48.92 4.68
CA SER A 687 -15.49 -48.90 5.10
C SER A 687 -15.75 -47.66 5.93
N TYR A 688 -16.95 -47.10 5.86
CA TYR A 688 -17.27 -45.88 6.61
C TYR A 688 -18.77 -45.79 6.93
N SER A 689 -19.10 -45.03 7.96
CA SER A 689 -20.46 -44.53 8.18
C SER A 689 -20.55 -43.07 7.78
N TYR A 690 -21.71 -42.65 7.30
CA TYR A 690 -21.92 -41.28 6.85
C TYR A 690 -23.20 -40.69 7.44
N ARG A 691 -23.21 -39.37 7.58
CA ARG A 691 -24.36 -38.57 7.96
C ARG A 691 -24.49 -37.39 7.01
N LEU A 692 -25.59 -37.34 6.26
CA LEU A 692 -25.94 -36.26 5.36
C LEU A 692 -26.92 -35.30 6.05
N MET A 693 -26.61 -34.02 6.01
CA MET A 693 -27.35 -32.96 6.71
C MET A 693 -27.71 -31.82 5.77
N ASN A 694 -28.84 -31.16 6.04
CA ASN A 694 -29.17 -29.90 5.38
C ASN A 694 -28.36 -28.73 6.00
N LEU A 695 -28.55 -27.52 5.46
CA LEU A 695 -27.87 -26.31 5.93
C LEU A 695 -28.23 -25.90 7.37
N LEU A 696 -29.31 -26.42 7.93
CA LEU A 696 -29.72 -26.20 9.33
C LEU A 696 -29.11 -27.24 10.29
N GLY A 697 -28.28 -28.16 9.78
CA GLY A 697 -27.66 -29.23 10.56
C GLY A 697 -28.59 -30.41 10.86
N GLU A 698 -29.79 -30.44 10.27
CA GLU A 698 -30.72 -31.56 10.43
C GLU A 698 -30.25 -32.73 9.57
N THR A 699 -30.22 -33.93 10.16
CA THR A 699 -29.83 -35.14 9.43
C THR A 699 -30.95 -35.59 8.50
N ILE A 700 -30.65 -35.65 7.21
CA ILE A 700 -31.58 -36.07 6.15
C ILE A 700 -31.38 -37.55 5.79
N GLN A 701 -30.14 -38.04 5.85
CA GLN A 701 -29.81 -39.43 5.53
C GLN A 701 -28.59 -39.89 6.35
N MET A 702 -28.53 -41.17 6.70
CA MET A 702 -27.35 -41.79 7.31
C MET A 702 -27.24 -43.26 6.88
N GLY A 703 -26.04 -43.81 6.93
CA GLY A 703 -25.82 -45.22 6.64
C GLY A 703 -24.35 -45.61 6.75
N SER A 704 -24.05 -46.86 6.38
CA SER A 704 -22.68 -47.36 6.28
C SER A 704 -22.46 -47.94 4.88
N LYS A 705 -21.26 -47.76 4.36
CA LYS A 705 -20.86 -48.13 3.01
C LYS A 705 -19.48 -48.78 3.03
N LEU A 706 -19.28 -49.72 2.12
CA LEU A 706 -17.93 -50.19 1.78
C LEU A 706 -17.30 -49.23 0.78
N ARG A 707 -15.97 -49.28 0.64
CA ARG A 707 -15.23 -48.50 -0.35
C ARG A 707 -15.90 -48.58 -1.72
N SER A 708 -16.05 -47.43 -2.38
CA SER A 708 -16.64 -47.29 -3.71
C SER A 708 -18.13 -47.62 -3.84
N GLU A 709 -18.86 -47.87 -2.73
CA GLU A 709 -20.32 -48.00 -2.81
C GLU A 709 -21.00 -46.61 -2.87
N PRO A 710 -21.89 -46.35 -3.84
CA PRO A 710 -22.53 -45.06 -3.99
C PRO A 710 -23.54 -44.77 -2.86
N ILE A 711 -23.63 -43.51 -2.50
CA ILE A 711 -24.69 -42.90 -1.69
C ILE A 711 -25.64 -42.21 -2.66
N SER A 712 -26.85 -42.75 -2.82
CA SER A 712 -27.88 -42.14 -3.66
C SER A 712 -28.37 -40.85 -3.01
N VAL A 713 -28.44 -39.80 -3.83
CA VAL A 713 -28.96 -38.46 -3.51
C VAL A 713 -30.05 -38.00 -4.48
N SER A 714 -30.48 -38.87 -5.41
CA SER A 714 -31.55 -38.62 -6.39
C SER A 714 -32.88 -38.19 -5.78
N ASP A 715 -33.14 -38.54 -4.52
CA ASP A 715 -34.37 -38.18 -3.81
C ASP A 715 -34.27 -36.82 -3.07
N LEU A 716 -33.11 -36.15 -3.14
CA LEU A 716 -32.89 -34.86 -2.49
C LEU A 716 -33.21 -33.71 -3.45
N ALA A 717 -33.80 -32.64 -2.92
CA ALA A 717 -34.00 -31.42 -3.70
C ALA A 717 -32.66 -30.78 -4.06
N ALA A 718 -32.56 -30.15 -5.24
CA ALA A 718 -31.37 -29.39 -5.61
C ALA A 718 -31.03 -28.34 -4.52
N GLY A 719 -29.76 -28.29 -4.14
CA GLY A 719 -29.32 -27.50 -3.00
C GLY A 719 -27.98 -27.94 -2.43
N SER A 720 -27.55 -27.24 -1.38
CA SER A 720 -26.31 -27.56 -0.66
C SER A 720 -26.61 -28.36 0.60
N TYR A 721 -25.84 -29.43 0.78
CA TYR A 721 -25.90 -30.34 1.93
C TYR A 721 -24.49 -30.48 2.53
N PHE A 722 -24.42 -31.01 3.74
CA PHE A 722 -23.16 -31.39 4.38
C PHE A 722 -23.12 -32.89 4.58
N ILE A 723 -22.02 -33.53 4.23
CA ILE A 723 -21.77 -34.93 4.53
C ILE A 723 -20.61 -35.05 5.51
N GLU A 724 -20.87 -35.75 6.60
CA GLU A 724 -19.90 -36.09 7.65
C GLU A 724 -19.57 -37.58 7.55
N ILE A 725 -18.31 -37.93 7.80
CA ILE A 725 -17.83 -39.31 7.74
C ILE A 725 -17.32 -39.76 9.09
N VAL A 726 -17.70 -40.97 9.48
CA VAL A 726 -17.30 -41.62 10.72
C VAL A 726 -16.67 -42.97 10.36
N ASP A 727 -15.40 -43.15 10.70
CA ASP A 727 -14.70 -44.43 10.58
C ASP A 727 -14.27 -44.90 11.98
N GLY A 728 -14.90 -45.97 12.46
CA GLY A 728 -14.77 -46.43 13.84
C GLY A 728 -15.22 -45.39 14.87
N GLU A 729 -14.29 -44.96 15.74
CA GLU A 729 -14.50 -43.92 16.75
C GLU A 729 -14.06 -42.51 16.28
N LYS A 730 -13.54 -42.38 15.06
CA LYS A 730 -13.05 -41.10 14.52
C LYS A 730 -14.09 -40.47 13.60
N THR A 731 -14.43 -39.23 13.89
CA THR A 731 -15.20 -38.37 12.98
C THR A 731 -14.24 -37.55 12.13
N TYR A 732 -14.43 -37.64 10.82
CA TYR A 732 -13.76 -36.83 9.81
C TYR A 732 -14.68 -35.65 9.48
N GLY A 733 -14.09 -34.47 9.26
CA GLY A 733 -14.83 -33.21 9.14
C GLY A 733 -15.93 -33.19 8.07
N PHE A 734 -16.71 -32.12 7.98
CA PHE A 734 -17.80 -32.01 7.02
C PHE A 734 -17.29 -31.65 5.63
N LYS A 735 -17.81 -32.29 4.57
CA LYS A 735 -17.69 -31.77 3.20
C LYS A 735 -19.04 -31.30 2.68
N LYS A 736 -19.03 -30.23 1.88
CA LYS A 736 -20.22 -29.75 1.20
C LYS A 736 -20.53 -30.68 0.02
N LEU A 737 -21.77 -31.12 -0.08
CA LEU A 737 -22.34 -31.81 -1.24
C LEU A 737 -23.31 -30.85 -1.94
N VAL A 738 -23.16 -30.68 -3.25
CA VAL A 738 -24.06 -29.90 -4.10
C VAL A 738 -24.90 -30.88 -4.89
N VAL A 739 -26.20 -30.92 -4.58
CA VAL A 739 -27.18 -31.66 -5.39
C VAL A 739 -27.73 -30.71 -6.44
N ILE A 740 -27.69 -31.11 -7.71
CA ILE A 740 -28.25 -30.38 -8.84
C ILE A 740 -29.45 -31.14 -9.40
N ASP A 741 -30.37 -30.45 -10.08
CA ASP A 741 -31.45 -31.12 -10.80
C ASP A 741 -30.88 -31.97 -11.95
N ASP A 742 -31.53 -33.09 -12.29
CA ASP A 742 -31.20 -33.87 -13.48
C ASP A 742 -31.27 -32.98 -14.74
N ILE A 743 -30.20 -33.03 -15.55
CA ILE A 743 -30.10 -32.31 -16.84
C ILE A 743 -30.95 -33.00 -17.92
#